data_AF-F8AEN4-F1
#
_entry.id   AF-F8AEN4-F1
#
_cell.length_a   1.000
_cell.length_b   1.000
_cell.length_c   1.000
_cell.angle_alpha   90.00
_cell.angle_beta   90.00
_cell.angle_gamma   90.00
#
_symmetry.space_group_name_H-M   'P 1'
#
loop_
_entity.id
_entity.type
_entity.pdbx_description
1 polymer ?
#
loop_
_entity_poly.entity_id
_entity_poly.type
_entity_poly.pdbx_seq_one_letter_code
_entity_poly.pdbx_strand_id
1 'polypeptide(L)'
;MEKKEKKKKSTSWIDEILSGDNLSLEAILGKGERPKEKPAEKDKASLPDLSLGALLTKESAPREDTPSPLAFLKGGGGPKLEDILKKPSEEPKKVREQPALVDMGIQDILGTRARKPSVYSGEIKVLDVYGNVRILKVKGEPIPIYEIKMPELSKEEERLLKMVRDRAIVEIQIDPESIPNLEERRRVFLREVRKMVKEMAPTLSEGRVELLSELVVQSMIGYGKLDPLVRDDNLEEIMVIGTNRPVYVWHRRFSMCKTNIVFENDREILNIIERIAREVGRRIDQQSPLLDARLPDGSRVNATIPPISLDGPTLTIRKFKKDPLTIIDLIKYGTLNPEVAAFLWLLVDGLGVKPANILVAGGTGSGKTTTLNSIAMFIPPSERVISIEDTAELQLPIEHWVRLETRPPNVEGKGEITMDDLVKNTLRMRPDRIIVGEVRGPEARTMFTAMNTGHDGALLGDEPIQLSDGGVIEIGRLAEEFFQDGEIHREGDFEWVDVSERGILVKSFNKETFKIEDKPVTRVWRRRYRGRMLRIRTKTGKEITLTPDHPVYIIKNGIVEINAEKLRVGDYIALSQKAGESLDVIPNIGELIREIRRSAGLTQEELASLLGLSGSTIEAYERNVCSPSRRRVKELAKILQRSELELLADADVYWDLVVEIEEINVDDYVYDLTVADNHTYIAGKFGGFIVSNCMGTIHANSARETIVRLESPPMNVPRIMIPALDIIIMQVRYHSRKKGTIRRITEIAEVSGIEGESVQLNKLYKYDPAKDELVSTGVPSRFLNTLSYHTGMSVEELKIEIEKRKLILEWMIERGIRGIDQVGANIREFYVDEEEFLKKIQRESTIEMSRRVQEFV
;
A
#
# COMPACT_ATOMS: atom_id res chain seq x y z
N MET A 1 36.82 55.94 -35.77
CA MET A 1 37.91 55.63 -34.83
C MET A 1 37.29 55.02 -33.57
N GLU A 2 38.04 54.16 -32.86
CA GLU A 2 38.01 53.82 -31.41
C GLU A 2 36.68 53.85 -30.58
N LYS A 3 36.41 52.97 -29.61
CA LYS A 3 37.03 51.71 -29.12
C LYS A 3 36.04 51.06 -28.11
N LYS A 4 35.79 49.74 -28.23
CA LYS A 4 35.52 48.73 -27.16
C LYS A 4 34.35 49.01 -26.14
N GLU A 5 33.72 48.06 -25.43
CA GLU A 5 34.05 46.67 -25.07
C GLU A 5 32.89 45.64 -25.25
N LYS A 6 33.31 44.41 -25.66
CA LYS A 6 32.96 43.05 -25.18
C LYS A 6 31.56 42.78 -24.57
N LYS A 7 30.72 41.93 -25.19
CA LYS A 7 30.71 40.42 -25.25
C LYS A 7 30.26 39.75 -23.93
N LYS A 8 29.09 39.09 -23.89
CA LYS A 8 28.75 37.71 -24.36
C LYS A 8 29.39 36.61 -23.49
N LYS A 9 28.61 35.75 -22.81
CA LYS A 9 27.95 34.53 -23.33
C LYS A 9 28.93 33.57 -24.03
N SER A 10 29.14 32.40 -23.43
CA SER A 10 29.87 31.25 -23.97
C SER A 10 28.95 30.03 -24.12
N THR A 11 29.30 29.15 -25.06
CA THR A 11 28.64 27.87 -25.36
C THR A 11 29.70 26.87 -25.80
N SER A 12 29.64 25.65 -25.27
CA SER A 12 30.50 24.50 -25.60
C SER A 12 32.01 24.68 -25.36
N TRP A 13 32.64 23.61 -24.86
CA TRP A 13 34.10 23.48 -24.72
C TRP A 13 34.64 22.28 -25.53
N ILE A 14 33.82 21.74 -26.44
CA ILE A 14 34.12 20.53 -27.23
C ILE A 14 34.97 20.86 -28.47
N ASP A 15 34.86 22.08 -28.99
CA ASP A 15 35.48 22.48 -30.26
C ASP A 15 36.98 22.82 -30.16
N GLU A 16 37.56 22.87 -28.95
CA GLU A 16 38.92 23.39 -28.70
C GLU A 16 40.00 22.29 -28.58
N ILE A 17 39.62 21.00 -28.63
CA ILE A 17 40.52 19.84 -28.45
C ILE A 17 40.96 19.20 -29.79
N LEU A 18 40.32 19.54 -30.91
CA LEU A 18 40.42 18.80 -32.18
C LEU A 18 41.18 19.51 -33.32
N SER A 19 42.16 20.39 -33.02
CA SER A 19 42.87 21.17 -34.06
C SER A 19 44.40 21.25 -33.91
N GLY A 20 45.09 20.17 -34.31
CA GLY A 20 46.52 20.14 -34.69
C GLY A 20 47.56 20.27 -33.57
N ASP A 21 48.82 19.85 -33.75
CA ASP A 21 49.42 19.03 -34.82
C ASP A 21 50.76 18.46 -34.32
N ASN A 22 51.16 17.25 -34.79
CA ASN A 22 52.51 16.96 -35.32
C ASN A 22 52.77 15.48 -35.69
N LEU A 23 53.26 15.29 -36.92
CA LEU A 23 54.32 14.35 -37.36
C LEU A 23 54.10 12.81 -37.26
N SER A 24 53.71 12.25 -38.42
CA SER A 24 54.26 11.06 -39.12
C SER A 24 55.00 9.97 -38.32
N LEU A 25 54.64 8.68 -38.36
CA LEU A 25 54.54 7.79 -39.55
C LEU A 25 55.77 7.77 -40.47
N GLU A 26 56.83 7.09 -40.02
CA GLU A 26 57.75 6.36 -40.95
C GLU A 26 58.58 5.28 -40.24
N ALA A 27 58.68 5.32 -38.90
CA ALA A 27 59.18 4.20 -38.12
C ALA A 27 58.22 2.98 -38.18
N ILE A 28 58.76 1.82 -38.57
CA ILE A 28 58.12 0.49 -38.54
C ILE A 28 56.96 0.31 -39.55
N LEU A 29 57.31 0.38 -40.85
CA LEU A 29 56.48 -0.08 -41.96
C LEU A 29 56.54 -1.61 -42.18
N GLY A 30 55.40 -2.20 -42.60
CA GLY A 30 55.35 -3.44 -43.39
C GLY A 30 54.68 -4.65 -42.72
N LYS A 31 54.00 -5.56 -43.44
CA LYS A 31 53.60 -5.64 -44.88
C LYS A 31 52.39 -6.58 -44.98
N GLY A 32 51.61 -6.53 -46.07
CA GLY A 32 50.70 -7.62 -46.47
C GLY A 32 49.36 -7.16 -47.04
N GLU A 33 49.00 -7.66 -48.23
CA GLU A 33 47.83 -7.22 -49.00
C GLU A 33 46.62 -8.17 -48.87
N ARG A 34 45.40 -7.60 -48.86
CA ARG A 34 44.20 -7.83 -49.72
C ARG A 34 44.14 -9.09 -50.64
N PRO A 35 42.95 -9.49 -51.22
CA PRO A 35 41.55 -8.96 -51.10
C PRO A 35 40.38 -10.00 -51.07
N LYS A 36 39.12 -9.50 -50.92
CA LYS A 36 37.82 -10.08 -51.43
C LYS A 36 37.33 -11.41 -50.78
N GLU A 37 36.08 -11.88 -50.95
CA GLU A 37 34.98 -11.55 -51.90
C GLU A 37 33.54 -11.64 -51.27
N LYS A 38 32.46 -11.60 -52.07
CA LYS A 38 31.02 -11.73 -51.70
C LYS A 38 30.45 -13.11 -52.19
N PRO A 39 29.11 -13.36 -52.26
CA PRO A 39 28.15 -13.64 -51.17
C PRO A 39 27.35 -14.97 -51.40
N ALA A 40 26.45 -15.36 -50.49
CA ALA A 40 25.33 -16.29 -50.77
C ALA A 40 24.16 -16.15 -49.76
N GLU A 41 22.98 -16.67 -50.12
CA GLU A 41 21.74 -16.66 -49.31
C GLU A 41 21.46 -18.00 -48.59
N LYS A 42 20.50 -17.97 -47.64
CA LYS A 42 19.69 -19.11 -47.12
C LYS A 42 20.49 -20.13 -46.27
N ASP A 43 19.91 -20.74 -45.25
CA ASP A 43 18.55 -21.28 -45.21
C ASP A 43 17.81 -21.17 -43.85
N LYS A 44 16.57 -21.67 -43.82
CA LYS A 44 15.70 -21.77 -42.64
C LYS A 44 16.11 -22.95 -41.75
N ALA A 45 16.07 -22.78 -40.41
CA ALA A 45 15.51 -23.77 -39.50
C ALA A 45 15.28 -23.20 -38.09
N SER A 46 14.25 -23.71 -37.42
CA SER A 46 13.90 -23.46 -36.03
C SER A 46 14.87 -24.08 -35.02
N LEU A 47 15.00 -23.43 -33.86
CA LEU A 47 15.45 -24.07 -32.61
C LEU A 47 14.61 -25.31 -32.28
N PRO A 48 15.20 -26.27 -31.55
CA PRO A 48 14.49 -26.96 -30.49
C PRO A 48 14.99 -26.54 -29.09
N ASP A 49 14.02 -26.50 -28.19
CA ASP A 49 14.08 -26.36 -26.74
C ASP A 49 15.14 -27.24 -26.03
N LEU A 50 15.68 -26.77 -24.89
CA LEU A 50 16.42 -27.59 -23.94
C LEU A 50 16.39 -26.99 -22.51
N SER A 51 16.29 -27.87 -21.51
CA SER A 51 15.80 -27.59 -20.17
C SER A 51 16.89 -27.35 -19.10
N LEU A 52 16.45 -27.03 -17.88
CA LEU A 52 17.28 -26.84 -16.69
C LEU A 52 18.32 -27.97 -16.49
N GLY A 53 19.59 -27.61 -16.31
CA GLY A 53 20.62 -28.55 -15.90
C GLY A 53 21.98 -27.91 -15.60
N ALA A 54 22.24 -27.67 -14.31
CA ALA A 54 23.54 -27.34 -13.71
C ALA A 54 24.38 -26.16 -14.29
N LEU A 55 24.65 -25.15 -13.46
CA LEU A 55 26.02 -24.82 -13.02
C LEU A 55 26.04 -23.66 -12.02
N LEU A 56 26.04 -23.99 -10.73
CA LEU A 56 26.66 -23.12 -9.72
C LEU A 56 28.17 -23.29 -9.81
N THR A 57 28.94 -22.24 -10.13
CA THR A 57 30.19 -21.86 -9.42
C THR A 57 30.92 -20.67 -10.07
N LYS A 58 31.69 -19.96 -9.23
CA LYS A 58 32.82 -19.04 -9.53
C LYS A 58 32.55 -17.60 -10.03
N GLU A 59 32.81 -16.68 -9.10
CA GLU A 59 33.83 -15.61 -9.20
C GLU A 59 33.68 -14.54 -10.30
N SER A 60 33.15 -13.37 -9.92
CA SER A 60 33.30 -12.10 -10.64
C SER A 60 34.52 -11.30 -10.14
N ALA A 61 35.19 -10.59 -11.05
CA ALA A 61 36.40 -9.80 -10.81
C ALA A 61 36.19 -8.50 -9.97
N PRO A 62 37.24 -7.92 -9.35
CA PRO A 62 37.12 -6.77 -8.45
C PRO A 62 36.83 -5.44 -9.18
N ARG A 63 36.32 -4.46 -8.42
CA ARG A 63 36.26 -3.04 -8.81
C ARG A 63 37.44 -2.27 -8.21
N GLU A 64 37.78 -1.14 -8.82
CA GLU A 64 38.95 -0.33 -8.47
C GLU A 64 38.72 0.50 -7.19
N ASP A 65 39.70 0.48 -6.29
CA ASP A 65 39.71 1.30 -5.07
C ASP A 65 40.09 2.76 -5.36
N THR A 66 39.43 3.70 -4.68
CA THR A 66 39.95 5.06 -4.47
C THR A 66 40.27 5.26 -2.98
N PRO A 67 41.44 5.81 -2.61
CA PRO A 67 41.92 5.75 -1.24
C PRO A 67 41.20 6.73 -0.30
N SER A 68 40.64 6.19 0.78
CA SER A 68 40.11 6.98 1.90
C SER A 68 41.23 7.72 2.66
N PRO A 69 41.04 8.96 3.17
CA PRO A 69 42.10 9.77 3.82
C PRO A 69 42.70 9.25 5.14
N LEU A 70 42.37 8.02 5.58
CA LEU A 70 42.76 7.46 6.88
C LEU A 70 43.86 6.38 6.78
N ALA A 71 44.84 6.59 5.90
CA ALA A 71 45.94 5.64 5.63
C ALA A 71 47.00 5.50 6.75
N PHE A 72 46.78 6.07 7.94
CA PHE A 72 47.72 6.01 9.07
C PHE A 72 47.02 5.54 10.37
N LEU A 73 47.02 4.21 10.61
CA LEU A 73 47.04 3.54 11.94
C LEU A 73 46.95 1.99 11.81
N LYS A 74 47.88 1.36 11.07
CA LYS A 74 48.02 -0.11 11.07
C LYS A 74 48.98 -0.55 12.18
N GLY A 75 48.46 -0.93 13.34
CA GLY A 75 49.28 -1.32 14.50
C GLY A 75 48.50 -1.64 15.77
N GLY A 76 47.46 -2.48 15.71
CA GLY A 76 46.69 -2.91 16.88
C GLY A 76 46.11 -4.31 16.70
N GLY A 77 46.29 -5.17 17.70
CA GLY A 77 45.89 -6.60 17.65
C GLY A 77 44.43 -6.87 18.03
N GLY A 78 43.48 -6.22 17.35
CA GLY A 78 42.05 -6.50 17.53
C GLY A 78 41.60 -7.81 16.86
N PRO A 79 40.57 -8.50 17.38
CA PRO A 79 39.99 -9.69 16.74
C PRO A 79 39.25 -9.31 15.45
N LYS A 80 39.40 -10.12 14.40
CA LYS A 80 38.73 -9.90 13.11
C LYS A 80 37.31 -10.46 13.09
N LEU A 81 36.46 -9.89 12.23
CA LEU A 81 35.09 -10.36 11.97
C LEU A 81 35.04 -11.85 11.58
N GLU A 82 36.00 -12.31 10.78
CA GLU A 82 36.17 -13.70 10.32
C GLU A 82 36.39 -14.70 11.47
N ASP A 83 37.05 -14.29 12.56
CA ASP A 83 37.30 -15.15 13.72
C ASP A 83 36.10 -15.25 14.67
N ILE A 84 35.17 -14.29 14.57
CA ILE A 84 33.95 -14.24 15.38
C ILE A 84 32.82 -15.10 14.77
N LEU A 85 32.85 -15.36 13.45
CA LEU A 85 31.77 -16.02 12.70
C LEU A 85 31.89 -17.57 12.64
N LYS A 86 32.91 -18.18 13.24
CA LYS A 86 33.13 -19.64 13.25
C LYS A 86 32.12 -20.34 14.17
N LYS A 87 31.05 -20.90 13.60
CA LYS A 87 30.04 -21.72 14.31
C LYS A 87 30.61 -23.07 14.79
N PRO A 88 30.31 -23.51 16.03
CA PRO A 88 30.25 -24.93 16.37
C PRO A 88 29.03 -25.58 15.70
N SER A 89 29.12 -26.86 15.36
CA SER A 89 28.02 -27.65 14.80
C SER A 89 27.29 -28.45 15.89
N GLU A 90 26.00 -28.19 16.09
CA GLU A 90 25.07 -29.09 16.79
C GLU A 90 23.78 -29.29 15.97
N GLU A 91 23.14 -30.44 16.16
CA GLU A 91 21.93 -30.88 15.44
C GLU A 91 20.63 -30.19 15.92
N PRO A 92 19.58 -30.12 15.08
CA PRO A 92 18.35 -29.39 15.38
C PRO A 92 17.51 -30.07 16.49
N LYS A 93 17.68 -29.58 17.73
CA LYS A 93 16.75 -29.86 18.83
C LYS A 93 15.50 -28.97 18.71
N LYS A 94 14.35 -29.50 19.13
CA LYS A 94 13.02 -28.86 19.01
C LYS A 94 13.02 -27.42 19.54
N VAL A 95 12.19 -26.58 18.91
CA VAL A 95 11.94 -25.18 19.30
C VAL A 95 11.73 -25.11 20.81
N ARG A 96 12.63 -24.41 21.49
CA ARG A 96 12.56 -24.09 22.91
C ARG A 96 12.13 -22.64 23.02
N GLU A 97 11.34 -22.33 24.04
CA GLU A 97 10.81 -20.99 24.27
C GLU A 97 11.94 -19.95 24.38
N GLN A 98 11.62 -18.69 24.05
CA GLN A 98 12.56 -17.58 24.17
C GLN A 98 13.13 -17.53 25.60
N PRO A 99 14.44 -17.27 25.78
CA PRO A 99 15.01 -17.20 27.12
C PRO A 99 14.31 -16.09 27.89
N ALA A 100 13.61 -16.48 28.96
CA ALA A 100 12.92 -15.53 29.83
C ALA A 100 13.91 -14.45 30.33
N LEU A 101 13.43 -13.21 30.41
CA LEU A 101 14.16 -12.13 31.05
C LEU A 101 14.61 -12.61 32.44
N VAL A 102 15.92 -12.52 32.70
CA VAL A 102 16.47 -12.88 34.02
C VAL A 102 15.84 -11.95 35.04
N ASP A 103 15.05 -12.53 35.95
CA ASP A 103 14.22 -11.81 36.92
C ASP A 103 15.12 -11.21 38.01
N MET A 104 15.75 -10.08 37.69
CA MET A 104 16.70 -9.39 38.57
C MET A 104 15.97 -8.92 39.82
N GLY A 105 16.38 -9.46 40.97
CA GLY A 105 15.82 -9.13 42.25
C GLY A 105 15.82 -7.62 42.50
N ILE A 106 14.72 -7.09 43.03
CA ILE A 106 14.57 -5.67 43.37
C ILE A 106 15.71 -5.19 44.30
N GLN A 107 16.32 -6.09 45.08
CA GLN A 107 17.47 -5.79 45.96
C GLN A 107 18.79 -5.61 45.18
N ASP A 108 19.04 -6.41 44.14
CA ASP A 108 20.24 -6.31 43.29
C ASP A 108 20.26 -5.01 42.47
N ILE A 109 19.07 -4.55 42.06
CA ILE A 109 18.88 -3.29 41.34
C ILE A 109 19.08 -2.07 42.26
N LEU A 110 18.54 -2.11 43.48
CA LEU A 110 18.51 -0.94 44.38
C LEU A 110 19.80 -0.70 45.17
N GLY A 111 20.53 -1.76 45.53
CA GLY A 111 21.67 -1.66 46.44
C GLY A 111 21.27 -1.35 47.90
N THR A 112 22.21 -1.58 48.83
CA THR A 112 21.93 -1.58 50.27
C THR A 112 22.16 -0.22 50.95
N ARG A 113 21.30 0.78 50.69
CA ARG A 113 21.08 1.91 51.63
C ARG A 113 19.77 2.70 51.41
N ALA A 114 19.53 3.65 52.32
CA ALA A 114 18.24 4.27 52.59
C ALA A 114 17.62 5.04 51.41
N ARG A 115 16.27 5.11 51.40
CA ARG A 115 15.49 5.96 50.47
C ARG A 115 15.97 7.41 50.56
N LYS A 116 16.49 7.95 49.45
CA LYS A 116 16.59 9.41 49.25
C LYS A 116 15.19 10.04 49.30
N PRO A 117 15.04 11.29 49.75
CA PRO A 117 13.78 12.01 49.68
C PRO A 117 13.34 12.16 48.21
N SER A 118 12.04 12.22 47.96
CA SER A 118 11.50 12.42 46.61
C SER A 118 11.92 13.78 46.06
N VAL A 119 12.41 13.80 44.82
CA VAL A 119 12.83 15.03 44.10
C VAL A 119 11.70 16.06 43.97
N TYR A 120 10.45 15.60 44.06
CA TYR A 120 9.25 16.41 43.88
C TYR A 120 8.72 16.94 45.22
N SER A 121 8.65 18.27 45.35
CA SER A 121 8.15 18.97 46.52
C SER A 121 6.61 19.09 46.52
N GLY A 122 5.92 17.97 46.77
CA GLY A 122 4.45 17.97 46.88
C GLY A 122 3.89 16.60 47.29
N GLU A 123 2.59 16.54 47.54
CA GLU A 123 1.90 15.24 47.72
C GLU A 123 1.96 14.42 46.43
N ILE A 124 2.47 13.19 46.52
CA ILE A 124 2.66 12.29 45.38
C ILE A 124 1.59 11.18 45.42
N LYS A 125 0.72 11.15 44.41
CA LYS A 125 -0.13 9.98 44.13
C LYS A 125 0.48 9.15 43.01
N VAL A 126 0.82 7.89 43.27
CA VAL A 126 1.15 6.93 42.20
C VAL A 126 -0.11 6.65 41.39
N LEU A 127 -0.01 6.74 40.07
CA LEU A 127 -1.06 6.37 39.12
C LEU A 127 -0.83 4.97 38.54
N ASP A 128 0.43 4.61 38.29
CA ASP A 128 0.82 3.31 37.73
C ASP A 128 2.29 2.95 38.02
N VAL A 129 2.64 1.67 37.90
CA VAL A 129 4.00 1.12 38.04
C VAL A 129 4.16 -0.08 37.12
N TYR A 130 5.17 -0.08 36.24
CA TYR A 130 5.53 -1.22 35.40
C TYR A 130 7.03 -1.22 35.11
N GLY A 131 7.69 -2.38 35.15
CA GLY A 131 9.14 -2.49 35.00
C GLY A 131 9.89 -1.55 35.97
N ASN A 132 10.77 -0.69 35.44
CA ASN A 132 11.46 0.35 36.19
C ASN A 132 10.77 1.75 36.11
N VAL A 133 9.55 1.82 35.59
CA VAL A 133 8.77 3.07 35.38
C VAL A 133 7.72 3.25 36.48
N ARG A 134 7.54 4.49 36.94
CA ARG A 134 6.43 4.92 37.80
C ARG A 134 5.74 6.14 37.22
N ILE A 135 4.42 6.07 37.08
CA ILE A 135 3.60 7.23 36.69
C ILE A 135 3.08 7.91 37.96
N LEU A 136 3.39 9.19 38.14
CA LEU A 136 3.12 9.95 39.36
C LEU A 136 2.26 11.18 39.05
N LYS A 137 1.24 11.44 39.86
CA LYS A 137 0.57 12.75 39.91
C LYS A 137 1.06 13.49 41.15
N VAL A 138 1.81 14.56 40.94
CA VAL A 138 2.34 15.44 42.00
C VAL A 138 1.43 16.65 42.16
N LYS A 139 1.07 16.98 43.39
CA LYS A 139 0.29 18.18 43.73
C LYS A 139 1.10 19.44 43.41
N GLY A 140 0.66 20.20 42.42
CA GLY A 140 1.31 21.42 41.93
C GLY A 140 1.85 21.33 40.50
N GLU A 141 2.09 20.12 39.98
CA GLU A 141 2.46 19.90 38.58
C GLU A 141 1.18 19.78 37.71
N PRO A 142 1.12 20.41 36.53
CA PRO A 142 -0.09 20.42 35.70
C PRO A 142 -0.33 19.09 34.96
N ILE A 143 0.72 18.28 34.79
CA ILE A 143 0.70 17.00 34.07
C ILE A 143 1.35 15.89 34.92
N PRO A 144 1.07 14.60 34.64
CA PRO A 144 1.76 13.49 35.31
C PRO A 144 3.26 13.48 35.03
N ILE A 145 4.01 12.89 35.95
CA ILE A 145 5.44 12.63 35.84
C ILE A 145 5.67 11.16 35.50
N TYR A 146 6.52 10.93 34.51
CA TYR A 146 7.04 9.64 34.09
C TYR A 146 8.42 9.45 34.72
N GLU A 147 8.48 8.81 35.89
CA GLU A 147 9.72 8.58 36.63
C GLU A 147 10.35 7.25 36.20
N ILE A 148 11.47 7.30 35.48
CA ILE A 148 12.31 6.13 35.22
C ILE A 148 13.30 5.97 36.36
N LYS A 149 13.34 4.78 36.94
CA LYS A 149 14.46 4.37 37.79
C LYS A 149 15.63 3.93 36.92
N MET A 150 16.50 4.89 36.62
CA MET A 150 17.88 4.62 36.23
C MET A 150 18.60 3.91 37.39
N PRO A 151 19.59 3.04 37.14
CA PRO A 151 20.41 2.48 38.20
C PRO A 151 21.26 3.57 38.85
N GLU A 152 21.43 3.53 40.18
CA GLU A 152 22.41 4.42 40.82
C GLU A 152 23.84 3.95 40.52
N LEU A 153 24.66 4.89 40.03
CA LEU A 153 26.07 4.73 39.73
C LEU A 153 26.89 5.58 40.72
N SER A 154 28.01 5.03 41.16
CA SER A 154 29.06 5.78 41.85
C SER A 154 29.90 6.59 40.85
N LYS A 155 30.60 7.63 41.34
CA LYS A 155 31.57 8.41 40.53
C LYS A 155 32.73 7.57 40.00
N GLU A 156 32.94 6.37 40.55
CA GLU A 156 33.94 5.40 40.10
C GLU A 156 33.37 4.56 38.94
N GLU A 157 32.12 4.13 39.03
CA GLU A 157 31.41 3.47 37.92
C GLU A 157 31.19 4.43 36.74
N GLU A 158 30.84 5.70 36.95
CA GLU A 158 30.75 6.71 35.88
C GLU A 158 32.07 6.85 35.11
N ARG A 159 33.20 6.84 35.83
CA ARG A 159 34.55 6.87 35.22
C ARG A 159 34.86 5.58 34.49
N LEU A 160 34.53 4.42 35.08
CA LEU A 160 34.72 3.11 34.47
C LEU A 160 33.90 2.97 33.18
N LEU A 161 32.62 3.33 33.18
CA LEU A 161 31.76 3.37 31.99
C LEU A 161 32.39 4.21 30.89
N LYS A 162 32.88 5.41 31.22
CA LYS A 162 33.58 6.26 30.24
C LYS A 162 34.85 5.58 29.71
N MET A 163 35.72 5.07 30.57
CA MET A 163 36.97 4.45 30.16
C MET A 163 36.75 3.18 29.33
N VAL A 164 35.79 2.33 29.70
CA VAL A 164 35.42 1.12 28.95
C VAL A 164 34.83 1.49 27.60
N ARG A 165 33.92 2.48 27.52
CA ARG A 165 33.36 2.96 26.25
C ARG A 165 34.45 3.56 25.35
N ASP A 166 35.28 4.43 25.87
CA ASP A 166 36.32 5.12 25.11
C ASP A 166 37.41 4.11 24.63
N ARG A 167 37.69 3.05 25.41
CA ARG A 167 38.48 1.87 24.99
C ARG A 167 37.79 1.06 23.90
N ALA A 168 36.50 0.73 24.08
CA ALA A 168 35.73 -0.10 23.16
C ALA A 168 35.55 0.55 21.78
N ILE A 169 35.48 1.88 21.70
CA ILE A 169 35.48 2.65 20.44
C ILE A 169 36.80 2.46 19.64
N VAL A 170 37.92 2.17 20.31
CA VAL A 170 39.24 1.99 19.67
C VAL A 170 39.55 0.52 19.39
N GLU A 171 39.18 -0.39 20.30
CA GLU A 171 39.50 -1.82 20.20
C GLU A 171 38.48 -2.63 19.38
N ILE A 172 37.20 -2.24 19.35
CA ILE A 172 36.18 -2.93 18.55
C ILE A 172 36.24 -2.43 17.11
N GLN A 173 37.13 -3.01 16.31
CA GLN A 173 37.26 -2.76 14.86
C GLN A 173 36.13 -3.42 14.02
N ILE A 174 34.96 -3.63 14.63
CA ILE A 174 33.75 -4.06 13.94
C ILE A 174 32.97 -2.81 13.60
N ASP A 175 32.84 -2.51 12.31
CA ASP A 175 31.88 -1.52 11.83
C ASP A 175 30.46 -1.96 12.28
N PRO A 176 29.75 -1.16 13.09
CA PRO A 176 28.38 -1.49 13.50
C PRO A 176 27.46 -1.74 12.31
N GLU A 177 27.66 -1.03 11.20
CA GLU A 177 26.83 -1.12 10.00
C GLU A 177 27.05 -2.44 9.24
N SER A 178 28.21 -3.09 9.40
CA SER A 178 28.48 -4.43 8.85
C SER A 178 27.69 -5.56 9.54
N ILE A 179 26.94 -5.26 10.61
CA ILE A 179 25.97 -6.18 11.23
C ILE A 179 24.56 -5.55 11.10
N PRO A 180 23.76 -5.95 10.10
CA PRO A 180 22.43 -5.37 9.86
C PRO A 180 21.42 -5.68 10.97
N ASN A 181 21.52 -6.85 11.62
CA ASN A 181 20.60 -7.24 12.68
C ASN A 181 20.97 -6.56 14.01
N LEU A 182 20.09 -5.71 14.53
CA LEU A 182 20.30 -4.95 15.77
C LEU A 182 20.48 -5.82 17.02
N GLU A 183 19.79 -6.95 17.14
CA GLU A 183 19.95 -7.86 18.28
C GLU A 183 21.28 -8.60 18.24
N GLU A 184 21.73 -9.01 17.04
CA GLU A 184 23.03 -9.63 16.83
C GLU A 184 24.17 -8.64 17.05
N ARG A 185 24.04 -7.41 16.51
CA ARG A 185 24.94 -6.27 16.77
C ARG A 185 25.06 -6.03 18.28
N ARG A 186 23.94 -5.94 19.01
CA ARG A 186 23.93 -5.80 20.48
C ARG A 186 24.59 -6.98 21.18
N ARG A 187 24.33 -8.22 20.76
CA ARG A 187 24.90 -9.43 21.35
C ARG A 187 26.42 -9.50 21.18
N VAL A 188 26.94 -9.11 20.02
CA VAL A 188 28.39 -9.05 19.73
C VAL A 188 29.05 -7.96 20.58
N PHE A 189 28.53 -6.72 20.55
CA PHE A 189 29.11 -5.61 21.32
C PHE A 189 29.04 -5.87 22.84
N LEU A 190 27.93 -6.41 23.36
CA LEU A 190 27.79 -6.77 24.78
C LEU A 190 28.80 -7.82 25.21
N ARG A 191 29.08 -8.83 24.38
CA ARG A 191 30.08 -9.86 24.68
C ARG A 191 31.50 -9.29 24.82
N GLU A 192 31.89 -8.36 23.94
CA GLU A 192 33.24 -7.77 23.98
C GLU A 192 33.37 -6.70 25.09
N VAL A 193 32.37 -5.82 25.24
CA VAL A 193 32.31 -4.85 26.34
C VAL A 193 32.35 -5.55 27.70
N ARG A 194 31.63 -6.67 27.87
CA ARG A 194 31.63 -7.45 29.13
C ARG A 194 33.00 -8.01 29.49
N LYS A 195 33.87 -8.31 28.52
CA LYS A 195 35.28 -8.67 28.80
C LYS A 195 36.02 -7.45 29.35
N MET A 196 35.93 -6.31 28.68
CA MET A 196 36.60 -5.06 29.08
C MET A 196 36.18 -4.60 30.49
N VAL A 197 34.89 -4.70 30.84
CA VAL A 197 34.41 -4.41 32.21
C VAL A 197 35.03 -5.36 33.23
N LYS A 198 35.11 -6.68 32.96
CA LYS A 198 35.73 -7.67 33.86
C LYS A 198 37.25 -7.48 34.00
N GLU A 199 37.94 -7.15 32.92
CA GLU A 199 39.38 -6.87 32.93
C GLU A 199 39.70 -5.63 33.78
N MET A 200 38.89 -4.57 33.66
CA MET A 200 39.16 -3.28 34.30
C MET A 200 38.59 -3.17 35.72
N ALA A 201 37.60 -3.99 36.08
CA ALA A 201 36.98 -4.02 37.40
C ALA A 201 36.60 -5.46 37.84
N PRO A 202 37.58 -6.36 38.04
CA PRO A 202 37.36 -7.78 38.35
C PRO A 202 36.72 -8.05 39.72
N THR A 203 36.56 -7.03 40.56
CA THR A 203 35.93 -7.11 41.89
C THR A 203 34.41 -6.87 41.87
N LEU A 204 33.83 -6.51 40.72
CA LEU A 204 32.39 -6.33 40.57
C LEU A 204 31.65 -7.68 40.50
N SER A 205 30.43 -7.72 41.03
CA SER A 205 29.55 -8.88 40.87
C SER A 205 29.08 -9.02 39.42
N GLU A 206 28.80 -10.26 38.97
CA GLU A 206 28.32 -10.52 37.59
C GLU A 206 27.09 -9.67 37.21
N GLY A 207 26.18 -9.40 38.15
CA GLY A 207 25.02 -8.52 37.93
C GLY A 207 25.40 -7.05 37.69
N ARG A 208 26.38 -6.51 38.43
CA ARG A 208 26.91 -5.15 38.18
C ARG A 208 27.75 -5.10 36.91
N VAL A 209 28.51 -6.15 36.61
CA VAL A 209 29.24 -6.28 35.33
C VAL A 209 28.27 -6.26 34.15
N GLU A 210 27.19 -7.04 34.18
CA GLU A 210 26.18 -7.06 33.11
C GLU A 210 25.50 -5.69 32.97
N LEU A 211 25.10 -5.09 34.09
CA LEU A 211 24.46 -3.76 34.13
C LEU A 211 25.34 -2.65 33.54
N LEU A 212 26.63 -2.61 33.89
CA LEU A 212 27.55 -1.61 33.33
C LEU A 212 27.85 -1.90 31.85
N SER A 213 27.89 -3.18 31.44
CA SER A 213 28.06 -3.56 30.04
C SER A 213 26.85 -3.15 29.19
N GLU A 214 25.63 -3.39 29.69
CA GLU A 214 24.37 -2.89 29.13
C GLU A 214 24.41 -1.37 28.92
N LEU A 215 24.84 -0.60 29.92
CA LEU A 215 24.91 0.87 29.85
C LEU A 215 25.96 1.38 28.84
N VAL A 216 27.15 0.76 28.79
CA VAL A 216 28.15 1.08 27.76
C VAL A 216 27.57 0.79 26.37
N VAL A 217 27.01 -0.40 26.14
CA VAL A 217 26.43 -0.79 24.84
C VAL A 217 25.28 0.14 24.42
N GLN A 218 24.39 0.51 25.34
CA GLN A 218 23.32 1.49 25.09
C GLN A 218 23.87 2.88 24.71
N SER A 219 25.04 3.26 25.24
CA SER A 219 25.74 4.49 24.81
C SER A 219 26.54 4.34 23.50
N MET A 220 26.96 3.13 23.14
CA MET A 220 27.77 2.85 21.95
C MET A 220 26.92 2.62 20.70
N ILE A 221 25.85 1.84 20.78
CA ILE A 221 25.00 1.44 19.63
C ILE A 221 23.52 1.82 19.76
N GLY A 222 23.07 2.30 20.93
CA GLY A 222 21.69 2.78 21.14
C GLY A 222 21.55 4.30 21.03
N TYR A 223 20.44 4.81 21.56
CA TYR A 223 20.05 6.23 21.65
C TYR A 223 20.33 6.83 23.04
N GLY A 224 21.28 6.25 23.79
CA GLY A 224 21.74 6.77 25.08
C GLY A 224 20.62 6.90 26.12
N LYS A 225 20.42 8.10 26.69
CA LYS A 225 19.39 8.38 27.70
C LYS A 225 17.96 8.11 27.21
N LEU A 226 17.72 8.04 25.89
CA LEU A 226 16.39 7.78 25.31
C LEU A 226 16.06 6.29 25.14
N ASP A 227 17.03 5.36 25.24
CA ASP A 227 16.79 3.94 24.98
C ASP A 227 15.63 3.34 25.80
N PRO A 228 15.47 3.63 27.11
CA PRO A 228 14.31 3.17 27.88
C PRO A 228 12.96 3.69 27.36
N LEU A 229 12.93 4.89 26.77
CA LEU A 229 11.72 5.48 26.17
C LEU A 229 11.44 4.88 24.79
N VAL A 230 12.47 4.70 23.96
CA VAL A 230 12.37 4.08 22.63
C VAL A 230 11.92 2.62 22.74
N ARG A 231 12.26 1.92 23.83
CA ARG A 231 11.81 0.53 24.08
C ARG A 231 10.40 0.38 24.66
N ASP A 232 9.82 1.38 25.33
CA ASP A 232 8.50 1.25 25.97
C ASP A 232 7.32 1.44 25.00
N ASP A 233 6.63 0.37 24.62
CA ASP A 233 5.45 0.39 23.74
C ASP A 233 4.26 1.18 24.32
N ASN A 234 4.23 1.45 25.64
CA ASN A 234 3.23 2.33 26.25
C ASN A 234 3.40 3.81 25.85
N LEU A 235 4.50 4.18 25.19
CA LEU A 235 4.76 5.52 24.67
C LEU A 235 4.46 5.61 23.17
N GLU A 236 3.79 6.70 22.79
CA GLU A 236 3.40 7.05 21.43
C GLU A 236 4.33 8.13 20.84
N GLU A 237 4.83 9.04 21.67
CA GLU A 237 5.78 10.09 21.27
C GLU A 237 6.81 10.37 22.37
N ILE A 238 8.03 10.73 21.96
CA ILE A 238 9.14 11.20 22.81
C ILE A 238 9.58 12.57 22.28
N MET A 239 9.72 13.56 23.15
CA MET A 239 9.96 14.97 22.78
C MET A 239 11.10 15.57 23.61
N VAL A 240 12.26 15.75 22.97
CA VAL A 240 13.41 16.51 23.50
C VAL A 240 13.30 17.96 23.04
N ILE A 241 13.17 18.88 23.98
CA ILE A 241 12.81 20.30 23.73
C ILE A 241 13.96 21.28 23.98
N GLY A 242 15.19 20.85 23.68
CA GLY A 242 16.42 21.59 23.98
C GLY A 242 17.10 21.16 25.28
N THR A 243 18.17 21.88 25.63
CA THR A 243 19.13 21.51 26.69
C THR A 243 18.69 22.05 28.07
N ASN A 244 19.09 21.38 29.15
CA ASN A 244 18.73 21.68 30.55
C ASN A 244 17.21 21.69 30.83
N ARG A 245 16.45 21.01 30.00
CA ARG A 245 14.99 20.83 30.09
C ARG A 245 14.63 19.34 30.20
N PRO A 246 13.51 19.00 30.87
CA PRO A 246 13.05 17.61 30.91
C PRO A 246 12.56 17.16 29.54
N VAL A 247 12.83 15.90 29.19
CA VAL A 247 12.20 15.23 28.05
C VAL A 247 10.71 15.01 28.38
N TYR A 248 9.83 15.23 27.40
CA TYR A 248 8.39 14.97 27.51
C TYR A 248 8.04 13.70 26.73
N VAL A 249 6.98 13.01 27.13
CA VAL A 249 6.48 11.81 26.44
C VAL A 249 4.96 11.80 26.37
N TRP A 250 4.41 11.28 25.27
CA TRP A 250 2.97 10.98 25.19
C TRP A 250 2.75 9.51 25.55
N HIS A 251 2.27 9.26 26.77
CA HIS A 251 1.97 7.92 27.25
C HIS A 251 0.54 7.53 26.84
N ARG A 252 0.35 6.41 26.12
CA ARG A 252 -0.94 6.01 25.51
C ARG A 252 -2.14 6.06 26.47
N ARG A 253 -1.96 5.61 27.73
CA ARG A 253 -2.96 5.67 28.82
C ARG A 253 -3.03 6.99 29.63
N PHE A 254 -1.97 7.79 29.69
CA PHE A 254 -1.89 8.97 30.58
C PHE A 254 -1.70 10.31 29.86
N SER A 255 -1.66 10.31 28.52
CA SER A 255 -1.37 11.48 27.67
C SER A 255 0.00 12.10 27.97
N MET A 256 0.15 13.41 27.77
CA MET A 256 1.39 14.16 27.99
C MET A 256 1.93 13.98 29.43
N CYS A 257 3.17 13.48 29.55
CA CYS A 257 3.88 13.28 30.81
C CYS A 257 5.27 13.93 30.76
N LYS A 258 5.70 14.49 31.89
CA LYS A 258 7.05 15.06 32.12
C LYS A 258 7.99 13.96 32.60
N THR A 259 9.13 13.70 31.95
CA THR A 259 10.08 12.69 32.46
C THR A 259 11.04 13.26 33.50
N ASN A 260 11.80 12.37 34.15
CA ASN A 260 13.00 12.73 34.93
C ASN A 260 14.30 12.71 34.11
N ILE A 261 14.25 12.55 32.77
CA ILE A 261 15.44 12.62 31.90
C ILE A 261 15.71 14.08 31.51
N VAL A 262 16.97 14.51 31.70
CA VAL A 262 17.48 15.82 31.28
C VAL A 262 18.80 15.63 30.52
N PHE A 263 19.02 16.43 29.48
CA PHE A 263 20.30 16.59 28.79
C PHE A 263 20.99 17.85 29.29
N GLU A 264 22.23 17.74 29.76
CA GLU A 264 23.00 18.87 30.31
C GLU A 264 23.80 19.61 29.21
N ASN A 265 24.00 18.96 28.06
CA ASN A 265 24.84 19.44 26.97
C ASN A 265 24.28 19.02 25.60
N ASP A 266 24.15 19.99 24.69
CA ASP A 266 23.72 19.85 23.29
C ASP A 266 24.42 18.67 22.58
N ARG A 267 25.69 18.41 22.88
CA ARG A 267 26.49 17.32 22.29
C ARG A 267 25.89 15.94 22.51
N GLU A 268 25.20 15.69 23.62
CA GLU A 268 24.50 14.42 23.83
C GLU A 268 23.35 14.24 22.84
N ILE A 269 22.59 15.32 22.58
CA ILE A 269 21.44 15.30 21.66
C ILE A 269 21.94 15.26 20.20
N LEU A 270 22.96 16.06 19.86
CA LEU A 270 23.60 16.05 18.53
C LEU A 270 24.16 14.67 18.18
N ASN A 271 24.85 13.99 19.09
CA ASN A 271 25.37 12.63 18.85
C ASN A 271 24.26 11.61 18.53
N ILE A 272 23.04 11.79 19.06
CA ILE A 272 21.87 10.95 18.75
C ILE A 272 21.29 11.36 17.38
N ILE A 273 21.12 12.65 17.12
CA ILE A 273 20.59 13.20 15.87
C ILE A 273 21.48 12.83 14.67
N GLU A 274 22.80 13.06 14.77
CA GLU A 274 23.77 12.71 13.73
C GLU A 274 23.85 11.20 13.47
N ARG A 275 23.70 10.37 14.51
CA ARG A 275 23.65 8.91 14.38
C ARG A 275 22.44 8.49 13.57
N ILE A 276 21.25 8.95 13.96
CA ILE A 276 20.00 8.65 13.25
C ILE A 276 20.11 9.11 11.79
N ALA A 277 20.69 10.29 11.53
CA ALA A 277 20.91 10.78 10.17
C ALA A 277 21.81 9.82 9.36
N ARG A 278 22.96 9.40 9.90
CA ARG A 278 23.88 8.45 9.25
C ARG A 278 23.21 7.09 8.97
N GLU A 279 22.53 6.52 9.97
CA GLU A 279 21.83 5.23 9.85
C GLU A 279 20.75 5.23 8.74
N VAL A 280 20.18 6.40 8.38
CA VAL A 280 19.22 6.54 7.27
C VAL A 280 19.80 7.13 5.99
N GLY A 281 21.13 7.29 5.89
CA GLY A 281 21.79 7.90 4.73
C GLY A 281 21.47 9.38 4.50
N ARG A 282 21.09 10.13 5.54
CA ARG A 282 20.80 11.57 5.51
C ARG A 282 21.88 12.38 6.21
N ARG A 283 21.84 13.70 5.98
CA ARG A 283 22.79 14.67 6.52
C ARG A 283 22.01 15.76 7.28
N ILE A 284 22.56 16.18 8.42
CA ILE A 284 22.07 17.31 9.21
C ILE A 284 23.26 18.12 9.72
N ASP A 285 23.27 19.42 9.44
CA ASP A 285 24.30 20.38 9.84
C ASP A 285 23.77 21.83 9.73
N GLN A 286 24.62 22.84 9.89
CA GLN A 286 24.21 24.25 9.84
C GLN A 286 23.67 24.72 8.47
N GLN A 287 23.90 23.98 7.37
CA GLN A 287 23.34 24.25 6.05
C GLN A 287 22.03 23.48 5.82
N SER A 288 21.88 22.31 6.44
CA SER A 288 20.65 21.51 6.45
C SER A 288 20.24 21.18 7.89
N PRO A 289 19.69 22.14 8.66
CA PRO A 289 19.46 21.98 10.11
C PRO A 289 18.17 21.25 10.47
N LEU A 290 17.47 20.68 9.48
CA LEU A 290 16.24 19.91 9.60
C LEU A 290 16.50 18.46 9.20
N LEU A 291 15.98 17.50 9.98
CA LEU A 291 16.04 16.08 9.67
C LEU A 291 14.65 15.46 9.87
N ASP A 292 14.05 14.97 8.79
CA ASP A 292 13.05 13.90 8.86
C ASP A 292 13.73 12.57 8.50
N ALA A 293 13.53 11.56 9.36
CA ALA A 293 14.18 10.25 9.29
C ALA A 293 13.26 9.15 9.86
N ARG A 294 13.67 7.89 9.72
CA ARG A 294 12.93 6.71 10.18
C ARG A 294 13.87 5.72 10.86
N LEU A 295 13.56 5.31 12.08
CA LEU A 295 14.35 4.31 12.83
C LEU A 295 14.11 2.89 12.27
N PRO A 296 15.01 1.92 12.55
CA PRO A 296 14.84 0.54 12.09
C PRO A 296 13.63 -0.22 12.69
N ASP A 297 13.02 0.28 13.77
CA ASP A 297 11.74 -0.22 14.30
C ASP A 297 10.52 0.34 13.53
N GLY A 298 10.77 1.19 12.54
CA GLY A 298 9.77 1.90 11.75
C GLY A 298 9.37 3.27 12.31
N SER A 299 9.76 3.64 13.53
CA SER A 299 9.37 4.91 14.19
C SER A 299 9.85 6.14 13.42
N ARG A 300 9.01 7.18 13.31
CA ARG A 300 9.37 8.43 12.64
C ARG A 300 10.18 9.32 13.57
N VAL A 301 11.22 9.95 13.03
CA VAL A 301 12.03 10.96 13.70
C VAL A 301 11.93 12.28 12.98
N ASN A 302 11.70 13.35 13.74
CA ASN A 302 11.93 14.71 13.30
C ASN A 302 12.93 15.38 14.26
N ALA A 303 13.96 16.05 13.75
CA ALA A 303 14.95 16.75 14.55
C ALA A 303 15.32 18.11 13.96
N THR A 304 15.66 19.06 14.84
CA THR A 304 16.12 20.39 14.44
C THR A 304 17.32 20.81 15.28
N ILE A 305 18.25 21.57 14.70
CA ILE A 305 19.48 22.02 15.37
C ILE A 305 19.68 23.54 15.25
N PRO A 306 20.51 24.16 16.13
CA PRO A 306 20.82 25.59 16.02
C PRO A 306 21.43 25.95 14.65
N PRO A 307 21.08 27.10 14.06
CA PRO A 307 20.45 28.26 14.71
C PRO A 307 18.91 28.27 14.72
N ILE A 308 18.22 27.35 14.04
CA ILE A 308 16.75 27.39 13.95
C ILE A 308 16.06 26.98 15.28
N SER A 309 16.72 26.15 16.08
CA SER A 309 16.28 25.82 17.44
C SER A 309 17.04 26.64 18.48
N LEU A 310 16.39 27.70 18.97
CA LEU A 310 17.02 28.73 19.83
C LEU A 310 17.48 28.19 21.20
N ASP A 311 16.81 27.17 21.72
CA ASP A 311 17.06 26.56 23.04
C ASP A 311 17.96 25.31 22.99
N GLY A 312 18.74 25.16 21.90
CA GLY A 312 19.54 23.97 21.62
C GLY A 312 18.79 22.93 20.76
N PRO A 313 19.40 21.77 20.47
CA PRO A 313 18.83 20.74 19.58
C PRO A 313 17.50 20.16 20.06
N THR A 314 16.57 19.95 19.15
CA THR A 314 15.29 19.27 19.42
C THR A 314 15.20 17.93 18.68
N LEU A 315 14.51 16.97 19.29
CA LEU A 315 14.32 15.63 18.73
C LEU A 315 12.95 15.09 19.13
N THR A 316 12.11 14.79 18.16
CA THR A 316 10.79 14.16 18.35
C THR A 316 10.79 12.79 17.68
N ILE A 317 10.49 11.74 18.45
CA ILE A 317 10.34 10.36 17.94
C ILE A 317 8.87 9.96 18.12
N ARG A 318 8.16 9.69 17.02
CA ARG A 318 6.77 9.20 17.01
C ARG A 318 6.76 7.70 16.73
N LYS A 319 6.20 6.94 17.66
CA LYS A 319 6.30 5.48 17.77
C LYS A 319 5.01 4.77 17.42
N PHE A 320 5.12 3.80 16.53
CA PHE A 320 4.04 2.86 16.23
C PHE A 320 3.90 1.83 17.37
N LYS A 321 2.69 1.28 17.54
CA LYS A 321 2.46 0.19 18.51
C LYS A 321 2.94 -1.11 17.87
N LYS A 322 3.75 -1.92 18.58
CA LYS A 322 4.35 -3.15 18.04
C LYS A 322 3.31 -4.21 17.64
N ASP A 323 2.21 -4.25 18.39
CA ASP A 323 0.98 -4.98 18.04
C ASP A 323 -0.08 -3.91 17.75
N PRO A 324 -0.57 -3.71 16.53
CA PRO A 324 -1.57 -2.67 16.24
C PRO A 324 -2.92 -3.02 16.90
N LEU A 325 -3.78 -2.02 17.09
CA LEU A 325 -5.15 -2.30 17.56
C LEU A 325 -5.94 -2.99 16.43
N THR A 326 -6.66 -4.05 16.78
CA THR A 326 -7.51 -4.80 15.85
C THR A 326 -8.98 -4.34 15.91
N ILE A 327 -9.80 -4.84 14.99
CA ILE A 327 -11.25 -4.60 15.01
C ILE A 327 -11.89 -5.03 16.34
N ILE A 328 -11.37 -6.08 16.98
CA ILE A 328 -11.84 -6.59 18.28
C ILE A 328 -11.56 -5.59 19.41
N ASP A 329 -10.43 -4.89 19.37
CA ASP A 329 -10.15 -3.79 20.32
C ASP A 329 -11.03 -2.57 20.05
N LEU A 330 -11.25 -2.21 18.78
CA LEU A 330 -12.15 -1.10 18.43
C LEU A 330 -13.58 -1.35 18.93
N ILE A 331 -14.09 -2.58 18.82
CA ILE A 331 -15.39 -2.96 19.40
C ILE A 331 -15.32 -2.91 20.94
N LYS A 332 -14.29 -3.49 21.57
CA LYS A 332 -14.13 -3.51 23.04
C LYS A 332 -13.94 -2.10 23.65
N TYR A 333 -13.53 -1.10 22.87
CA TYR A 333 -13.50 0.31 23.27
C TYR A 333 -14.81 1.08 22.99
N GLY A 334 -15.77 0.47 22.29
CA GLY A 334 -17.02 1.09 21.82
C GLY A 334 -16.82 2.08 20.68
N THR A 335 -15.75 1.93 19.87
CA THR A 335 -15.52 2.78 18.69
C THR A 335 -16.55 2.49 17.58
N LEU A 336 -17.01 1.24 17.53
CA LEU A 336 -18.16 0.70 16.80
C LEU A 336 -18.68 -0.54 17.58
N ASN A 337 -19.75 -1.18 17.10
CA ASN A 337 -20.31 -2.42 17.66
C ASN A 337 -20.06 -3.64 16.72
N PRO A 338 -20.34 -4.89 17.13
CA PRO A 338 -20.12 -6.08 16.30
C PRO A 338 -20.89 -6.08 14.98
N GLU A 339 -22.13 -5.58 14.99
CA GLU A 339 -23.02 -5.46 13.83
C GLU A 339 -22.41 -4.57 12.72
N VAL A 340 -21.98 -3.35 13.09
CA VAL A 340 -21.31 -2.44 12.15
C VAL A 340 -19.95 -2.98 11.73
N ALA A 341 -19.22 -3.68 12.61
CA ALA A 341 -17.96 -4.30 12.25
C ALA A 341 -18.14 -5.43 11.21
N ALA A 342 -19.21 -6.21 11.33
CA ALA A 342 -19.57 -7.25 10.36
C ALA A 342 -20.11 -6.69 9.04
N PHE A 343 -20.87 -5.59 9.09
CA PHE A 343 -21.26 -4.85 7.89
C PHE A 343 -20.04 -4.28 7.15
N LEU A 344 -19.10 -3.66 7.88
CA LEU A 344 -17.83 -3.19 7.30
C LEU A 344 -16.95 -4.33 6.80
N TRP A 345 -17.00 -5.52 7.42
CA TRP A 345 -16.38 -6.73 6.89
C TRP A 345 -16.98 -7.07 5.53
N LEU A 346 -18.31 -7.24 5.41
CA LEU A 346 -18.95 -7.54 4.12
C LEU A 346 -18.64 -6.51 3.02
N LEU A 347 -18.57 -5.22 3.37
CA LEU A 347 -18.18 -4.15 2.44
C LEU A 347 -16.72 -4.22 1.99
N VAL A 348 -15.79 -4.57 2.88
CA VAL A 348 -14.37 -4.76 2.50
C VAL A 348 -14.20 -6.05 1.71
N ASP A 349 -14.84 -7.13 2.12
CA ASP A 349 -14.85 -8.45 1.49
C ASP A 349 -15.33 -8.35 0.03
N GLY A 350 -16.56 -7.84 -0.18
CA GLY A 350 -17.15 -7.73 -1.52
C GLY A 350 -17.56 -9.07 -2.14
N LEU A 351 -17.49 -10.17 -1.38
CA LEU A 351 -17.83 -11.54 -1.79
C LEU A 351 -17.14 -11.97 -3.10
N GLY A 352 -15.90 -11.51 -3.30
CA GLY A 352 -15.09 -11.79 -4.49
C GLY A 352 -15.56 -11.15 -5.79
N VAL A 353 -16.66 -10.38 -5.80
CA VAL A 353 -17.23 -9.75 -7.01
C VAL A 353 -17.17 -8.23 -6.99
N LYS A 354 -17.49 -7.59 -5.86
CA LYS A 354 -17.54 -6.13 -5.76
C LYS A 354 -17.21 -5.63 -4.35
N PRO A 355 -15.93 -5.42 -4.02
CA PRO A 355 -15.55 -4.69 -2.81
C PRO A 355 -15.93 -3.22 -2.90
N ALA A 356 -16.26 -2.63 -1.76
CA ALA A 356 -16.58 -1.20 -1.66
C ALA A 356 -15.31 -0.34 -1.69
N ASN A 357 -15.37 0.77 -2.41
CA ASN A 357 -14.36 1.83 -2.34
C ASN A 357 -14.63 2.64 -1.06
N ILE A 358 -13.72 2.57 -0.08
CA ILE A 358 -13.90 3.12 1.29
C ILE A 358 -12.92 4.26 1.56
N LEU A 359 -13.40 5.31 2.24
CA LEU A 359 -12.64 6.48 2.68
C LEU A 359 -12.81 6.74 4.19
N VAL A 360 -11.74 6.55 4.97
CA VAL A 360 -11.75 6.87 6.42
C VAL A 360 -11.42 8.35 6.64
N ALA A 361 -12.33 9.10 7.27
CA ALA A 361 -12.25 10.54 7.42
C ALA A 361 -12.26 10.99 8.90
N GLY A 362 -11.49 12.01 9.25
CA GLY A 362 -11.47 12.53 10.63
C GLY A 362 -10.40 13.58 10.90
N GLY A 363 -10.44 14.21 12.08
CA GLY A 363 -9.42 15.17 12.54
C GLY A 363 -8.10 14.53 13.00
N THR A 364 -7.07 15.34 13.22
CA THR A 364 -5.73 14.87 13.65
C THR A 364 -5.78 14.14 15.00
N GLY A 365 -5.21 12.94 15.04
CA GLY A 365 -5.25 12.05 16.21
C GLY A 365 -6.61 11.36 16.46
N SER A 366 -7.60 11.48 15.56
CA SER A 366 -8.91 10.83 15.72
C SER A 366 -8.87 9.30 15.67
N GLY A 367 -7.86 8.73 15.00
CA GLY A 367 -7.67 7.29 14.86
C GLY A 367 -7.74 6.75 13.42
N LYS A 368 -7.81 7.62 12.39
CA LYS A 368 -8.06 7.21 10.99
C LYS A 368 -7.26 5.97 10.56
N THR A 369 -5.93 6.03 10.66
CA THR A 369 -5.04 4.94 10.27
C THR A 369 -5.29 3.67 11.08
N THR A 370 -5.67 3.80 12.36
CA THR A 370 -6.04 2.67 13.22
C THR A 370 -7.33 1.99 12.75
N THR A 371 -8.33 2.77 12.36
CA THR A 371 -9.59 2.23 11.81
C THR A 371 -9.39 1.63 10.42
N LEU A 372 -8.64 2.29 9.52
CA LEU A 372 -8.23 1.72 8.24
C LEU A 372 -7.50 0.38 8.45
N ASN A 373 -6.47 0.36 9.31
CA ASN A 373 -5.70 -0.85 9.59
C ASN A 373 -6.56 -1.97 10.18
N SER A 374 -7.60 -1.64 10.95
CA SER A 374 -8.52 -2.63 11.54
C SER A 374 -9.48 -3.22 10.51
N ILE A 375 -10.04 -2.42 9.61
CA ILE A 375 -10.96 -2.92 8.56
C ILE A 375 -10.20 -3.57 7.41
N ALA A 376 -8.97 -3.16 7.12
CA ALA A 376 -8.10 -3.81 6.14
C ALA A 376 -7.67 -5.23 6.53
N MET A 377 -7.91 -5.66 7.79
CA MET A 377 -7.76 -7.07 8.20
C MET A 377 -8.83 -7.98 7.57
N PHE A 378 -9.92 -7.40 7.04
CA PHE A 378 -10.99 -8.13 6.34
C PHE A 378 -10.72 -8.34 4.85
N ILE A 379 -9.65 -7.79 4.28
CA ILE A 379 -9.28 -8.02 2.89
C ILE A 379 -8.99 -9.53 2.68
N PRO A 380 -9.60 -10.20 1.69
CA PRO A 380 -9.38 -11.61 1.43
C PRO A 380 -7.89 -11.96 1.20
N PRO A 381 -7.40 -13.09 1.73
CA PRO A 381 -5.97 -13.45 1.70
C PRO A 381 -5.43 -13.78 0.30
N SER A 382 -6.32 -13.96 -0.68
CA SER A 382 -6.01 -14.16 -2.10
C SER A 382 -5.60 -12.88 -2.84
N GLU A 383 -5.95 -11.71 -2.31
CA GLU A 383 -5.81 -10.43 -3.00
C GLU A 383 -4.43 -9.79 -2.85
N ARG A 384 -3.99 -9.12 -3.92
CA ARG A 384 -2.77 -8.33 -3.98
C ARG A 384 -3.01 -6.90 -3.46
N VAL A 385 -2.51 -6.62 -2.27
CA VAL A 385 -2.62 -5.30 -1.63
C VAL A 385 -1.37 -4.47 -1.91
N ILE A 386 -1.54 -3.19 -2.25
CA ILE A 386 -0.44 -2.22 -2.30
C ILE A 386 -0.79 -1.02 -1.41
N SER A 387 -0.01 -0.78 -0.36
CA SER A 387 -0.15 0.42 0.48
C SER A 387 0.84 1.51 0.07
N ILE A 388 0.38 2.77 0.15
CA ILE A 388 1.14 3.97 -0.22
C ILE A 388 1.03 4.96 0.93
N GLU A 389 2.15 5.33 1.55
CA GLU A 389 2.15 6.05 2.83
C GLU A 389 3.24 7.14 2.88
N ASP A 390 2.96 8.31 3.49
CA ASP A 390 3.98 9.34 3.78
C ASP A 390 5.04 8.88 4.80
N THR A 391 4.64 7.91 5.62
CA THR A 391 5.46 7.18 6.59
C THR A 391 4.68 5.89 6.84
N ALA A 392 5.28 4.73 6.67
CA ALA A 392 4.52 3.49 6.61
C ALA A 392 4.03 3.03 8.00
N GLU A 393 2.83 3.47 8.40
CA GLU A 393 2.18 3.20 9.69
C GLU A 393 1.43 1.85 9.69
N LEU A 394 0.95 1.39 8.52
CA LEU A 394 0.12 0.20 8.40
C LEU A 394 0.87 -1.09 8.76
N GLN A 395 0.12 -2.07 9.24
CA GLN A 395 0.54 -3.40 9.67
C GLN A 395 -0.64 -4.36 9.39
N LEU A 396 -0.57 -5.10 8.29
CA LEU A 396 -1.66 -5.97 7.81
C LEU A 396 -1.24 -7.45 7.87
N PRO A 397 -2.13 -8.39 8.25
CA PRO A 397 -1.84 -9.83 8.33
C PRO A 397 -1.93 -10.52 6.95
N ILE A 398 -1.43 -9.86 5.90
CA ILE A 398 -1.61 -10.22 4.49
C ILE A 398 -0.24 -10.53 3.87
N GLU A 399 -0.14 -11.65 3.16
CA GLU A 399 1.12 -12.12 2.58
C GLU A 399 1.44 -11.45 1.23
N HIS A 400 0.43 -11.28 0.37
CA HIS A 400 0.60 -10.68 -0.96
C HIS A 400 0.58 -9.14 -0.95
N TRP A 401 1.30 -8.55 0.02
CA TRP A 401 1.29 -7.11 0.30
C TRP A 401 2.59 -6.42 -0.16
N VAL A 402 2.46 -5.36 -0.96
CA VAL A 402 3.56 -4.46 -1.31
C VAL A 402 3.41 -3.14 -0.57
N ARG A 403 4.52 -2.61 -0.04
CA ARG A 403 4.57 -1.37 0.73
C ARG A 403 5.39 -0.32 -0.01
N LEU A 404 4.80 0.84 -0.24
CA LEU A 404 5.44 1.99 -0.88
C LEU A 404 5.40 3.18 0.09
N GLU A 405 6.52 3.90 0.20
CA GLU A 405 6.70 5.03 1.11
C GLU A 405 7.19 6.25 0.30
N THR A 406 6.64 7.44 0.54
CA THR A 406 7.04 8.65 -0.20
C THR A 406 8.49 9.02 0.12
N ARG A 407 9.17 9.65 -0.84
CA ARG A 407 10.56 10.10 -0.66
C ARG A 407 10.65 11.62 -0.90
N PRO A 408 10.91 12.44 0.13
CA PRO A 408 11.17 13.86 -0.08
C PRO A 408 12.47 14.05 -0.89
N PRO A 409 12.69 15.22 -1.52
CA PRO A 409 13.88 15.50 -2.30
C PRO A 409 15.15 15.43 -1.45
N ASN A 410 16.29 15.18 -2.11
CA ASN A 410 17.60 15.33 -1.49
C ASN A 410 17.95 16.81 -1.27
N VAL A 411 19.12 17.06 -0.66
CA VAL A 411 19.64 18.43 -0.40
C VAL A 411 19.90 19.28 -1.66
N GLU A 412 19.86 18.69 -2.86
CA GLU A 412 19.92 19.42 -4.14
C GLU A 412 18.54 19.71 -4.76
N GLY A 413 17.44 19.37 -4.06
CA GLY A 413 16.08 19.49 -4.58
C GLY A 413 15.70 18.40 -5.61
N LYS A 414 16.42 17.27 -5.64
CA LYS A 414 16.26 16.22 -6.65
C LYS A 414 15.81 14.89 -6.06
N GLY A 415 15.18 14.07 -6.90
CA GLY A 415 14.83 12.70 -6.56
C GLY A 415 13.67 12.56 -5.57
N GLU A 416 12.82 13.58 -5.46
CA GLU A 416 11.51 13.44 -4.84
C GLU A 416 10.69 12.32 -5.52
N ILE A 417 9.89 11.62 -4.75
CA ILE A 417 8.89 10.64 -5.19
C ILE A 417 7.65 10.92 -4.34
N THR A 418 6.64 11.54 -4.95
CA THR A 418 5.42 11.96 -4.26
C THR A 418 4.45 10.80 -4.07
N MET A 419 3.39 11.00 -3.28
CA MET A 419 2.32 10.01 -3.16
C MET A 419 1.59 9.79 -4.49
N ASP A 420 1.47 10.84 -5.30
CA ASP A 420 0.87 10.82 -6.64
C ASP A 420 1.68 9.98 -7.63
N ASP A 421 3.02 10.13 -7.66
CA ASP A 421 3.93 9.27 -8.44
C ASP A 421 3.76 7.79 -8.08
N LEU A 422 3.59 7.50 -6.78
CA LEU A 422 3.39 6.13 -6.31
C LEU A 422 2.01 5.58 -6.70
N VAL A 423 0.92 6.35 -6.60
CA VAL A 423 -0.41 5.92 -7.06
C VAL A 423 -0.36 5.61 -8.56
N LYS A 424 0.20 6.52 -9.38
CA LYS A 424 0.42 6.30 -10.82
C LYS A 424 1.24 5.04 -11.12
N ASN A 425 2.25 4.75 -10.31
CA ASN A 425 3.03 3.52 -10.43
C ASN A 425 2.21 2.28 -10.03
N THR A 426 1.38 2.34 -8.99
CA THR A 426 0.59 1.17 -8.55
C THR A 426 -0.38 0.65 -9.59
N LEU A 427 -0.95 1.51 -10.45
CA LEU A 427 -1.80 1.08 -11.58
C LEU A 427 -1.10 0.06 -12.52
N ARG A 428 0.24 0.11 -12.61
CA ARG A 428 1.05 -0.83 -13.42
C ARG A 428 1.40 -2.12 -12.69
N MET A 429 1.15 -2.21 -11.39
CA MET A 429 1.59 -3.30 -10.51
C MET A 429 0.53 -4.41 -10.31
N ARG A 430 -0.59 -4.33 -11.06
CA ARG A 430 -1.79 -5.18 -10.94
C ARG A 430 -2.25 -5.36 -9.47
N PRO A 431 -2.62 -4.29 -8.76
CA PRO A 431 -3.24 -4.40 -7.45
C PRO A 431 -4.66 -4.93 -7.59
N ASP A 432 -5.11 -5.70 -6.59
CA ASP A 432 -6.53 -5.93 -6.34
C ASP A 432 -7.04 -4.91 -5.30
N ARG A 433 -6.15 -4.40 -4.42
CA ARG A 433 -6.38 -3.21 -3.56
C ARG A 433 -5.21 -2.23 -3.64
N ILE A 434 -5.53 -0.95 -3.83
CA ILE A 434 -4.63 0.17 -3.47
C ILE A 434 -5.15 0.79 -2.18
N ILE A 435 -4.26 1.01 -1.21
CA ILE A 435 -4.56 1.67 0.06
C ILE A 435 -3.71 2.93 0.18
N VAL A 436 -4.32 4.10 -0.03
CA VAL A 436 -3.66 5.40 0.20
C VAL A 436 -3.78 5.80 1.67
N GLY A 437 -2.64 5.85 2.37
CA GLY A 437 -2.57 6.01 3.83
C GLY A 437 -3.17 7.31 4.34
N GLU A 438 -2.88 8.45 3.70
CA GLU A 438 -3.62 9.70 3.92
C GLU A 438 -3.53 10.64 2.71
N VAL A 439 -4.69 10.91 2.12
CA VAL A 439 -4.92 11.83 1.00
C VAL A 439 -4.97 13.28 1.49
N ARG A 440 -4.16 14.13 0.85
CA ARG A 440 -3.88 15.52 1.20
C ARG A 440 -3.74 16.46 -0.01
N GLY A 441 -3.41 15.94 -1.19
CA GLY A 441 -2.94 16.68 -2.37
C GLY A 441 -3.36 16.03 -3.71
N PRO A 442 -2.60 16.25 -4.80
CA PRO A 442 -2.96 15.80 -6.15
C PRO A 442 -3.18 14.29 -6.30
N GLU A 443 -2.60 13.48 -5.42
CA GLU A 443 -2.84 12.04 -5.36
C GLU A 443 -4.31 11.71 -5.06
N ALA A 444 -5.10 12.66 -4.54
CA ALA A 444 -6.56 12.55 -4.45
C ALA A 444 -7.19 12.35 -5.83
N ARG A 445 -6.86 13.22 -6.80
CA ARG A 445 -7.36 13.11 -8.17
C ARG A 445 -6.92 11.79 -8.78
N THR A 446 -5.66 11.39 -8.61
CA THR A 446 -5.16 10.12 -9.17
C THR A 446 -5.70 8.88 -8.45
N MET A 447 -5.99 8.93 -7.14
CA MET A 447 -6.70 7.85 -6.44
C MET A 447 -8.15 7.74 -6.92
N PHE A 448 -8.84 8.86 -7.14
CA PHE A 448 -10.16 8.85 -7.74
C PHE A 448 -10.12 8.46 -9.22
N THR A 449 -9.07 8.81 -9.97
CA THR A 449 -8.79 8.24 -11.30
C THR A 449 -8.63 6.74 -11.16
N ALA A 450 -7.89 6.21 -10.18
CA ALA A 450 -7.77 4.77 -9.94
C ALA A 450 -9.10 4.08 -9.52
N MET A 451 -10.04 4.81 -8.90
CA MET A 451 -11.43 4.36 -8.66
C MET A 451 -12.30 4.44 -9.94
N ASN A 452 -11.90 5.27 -10.90
CA ASN A 452 -12.57 5.53 -12.17
C ASN A 452 -11.70 5.14 -13.38
N THR A 453 -10.74 4.22 -13.24
CA THR A 453 -9.94 3.64 -14.35
C THR A 453 -10.45 2.22 -14.58
N GLY A 454 -11.74 1.98 -14.76
CA GLY A 454 -12.83 2.77 -15.33
C GLY A 454 -12.52 3.19 -16.75
N HIS A 455 -12.13 4.45 -16.92
CA HIS A 455 -12.00 5.16 -18.17
C HIS A 455 -10.90 6.22 -17.99
N ASP A 456 -9.71 5.94 -18.53
CA ASP A 456 -8.59 6.90 -18.65
C ASP A 456 -7.94 6.78 -20.06
N GLY A 457 -8.60 6.01 -20.93
CA GLY A 457 -8.20 5.76 -22.31
C GLY A 457 -8.79 6.82 -23.23
N ALA A 458 -7.98 7.29 -24.18
CA ALA A 458 -8.43 8.22 -25.20
C ALA A 458 -8.20 7.66 -26.62
N LEU A 459 -8.99 8.18 -27.57
CA LEU A 459 -9.00 7.77 -28.97
C LEU A 459 -8.39 8.83 -29.87
N LEU A 460 -7.87 8.42 -31.03
CA LEU A 460 -7.45 9.36 -32.06
C LEU A 460 -8.68 10.02 -32.72
N GLY A 461 -8.56 11.27 -33.17
CA GLY A 461 -9.70 12.06 -33.64
C GLY A 461 -10.49 11.47 -34.81
N ASP A 462 -9.85 10.67 -35.67
CA ASP A 462 -10.46 9.97 -36.82
C ASP A 462 -11.06 8.60 -36.46
N GLU A 463 -11.03 8.19 -35.20
CA GLU A 463 -11.71 6.95 -34.78
C GLU A 463 -13.23 7.16 -34.69
N PRO A 464 -14.03 6.36 -35.40
CA PRO A 464 -15.47 6.49 -35.38
C PRO A 464 -16.09 5.91 -34.10
N ILE A 465 -17.18 6.52 -33.68
CA ILE A 465 -18.04 6.13 -32.55
C ILE A 465 -19.46 5.84 -33.03
N GLN A 466 -20.14 4.90 -32.37
CA GLN A 466 -21.47 4.44 -32.77
C GLN A 466 -22.57 5.16 -31.99
N LEU A 467 -23.35 5.99 -32.71
CA LEU A 467 -24.52 6.69 -32.19
C LEU A 467 -25.72 5.73 -32.07
N SER A 468 -26.65 6.05 -31.16
CA SER A 468 -27.81 5.22 -30.86
C SER A 468 -28.82 5.07 -32.00
N ASP A 469 -28.88 6.06 -32.89
CA ASP A 469 -29.72 6.08 -34.10
C ASP A 469 -29.16 5.18 -35.23
N GLY A 470 -27.98 4.59 -35.04
CA GLY A 470 -27.26 3.82 -36.05
C GLY A 470 -26.29 4.67 -36.90
N GLY A 471 -26.19 5.97 -36.62
CA GLY A 471 -25.17 6.85 -37.17
C GLY A 471 -23.77 6.48 -36.67
N VAL A 472 -22.78 6.89 -37.46
CA VAL A 472 -21.35 6.71 -37.14
C VAL A 472 -20.67 8.05 -37.43
N ILE A 473 -19.95 8.58 -36.45
CA ILE A 473 -19.25 9.88 -36.53
C ILE A 473 -17.83 9.74 -35.96
N GLU A 474 -16.87 10.49 -36.47
CA GLU A 474 -15.51 10.59 -35.94
C GLU A 474 -15.55 11.28 -34.56
N ILE A 475 -14.91 10.70 -33.54
CA ILE A 475 -14.97 11.23 -32.17
C ILE A 475 -14.40 12.65 -32.05
N GLY A 476 -13.29 12.93 -32.76
CA GLY A 476 -12.70 14.26 -32.80
C GLY A 476 -13.63 15.28 -33.45
N ARG A 477 -14.34 14.89 -34.52
CA ARG A 477 -15.34 15.75 -35.15
C ARG A 477 -16.51 16.04 -34.20
N LEU A 478 -17.08 15.01 -33.56
CA LEU A 478 -18.18 15.21 -32.61
C LEU A 478 -17.76 16.16 -31.48
N ALA A 479 -16.55 16.00 -30.94
CA ALA A 479 -16.04 16.86 -29.89
C ALA A 479 -15.81 18.31 -30.38
N GLU A 480 -15.11 18.50 -31.50
CA GLU A 480 -14.78 19.83 -32.05
C GLU A 480 -16.01 20.65 -32.48
N GLU A 481 -17.13 20.00 -32.84
CA GLU A 481 -18.41 20.70 -33.07
C GLU A 481 -18.92 21.38 -31.78
N PHE A 482 -18.63 20.85 -30.58
CA PHE A 482 -18.96 21.50 -29.31
C PHE A 482 -17.87 22.42 -28.74
N PHE A 483 -16.59 22.17 -29.04
CA PHE A 483 -15.49 23.09 -28.66
C PHE A 483 -15.49 24.42 -29.43
N GLN A 484 -16.32 24.58 -30.47
CA GLN A 484 -16.49 25.85 -31.19
C GLN A 484 -17.45 26.82 -30.47
N ASP A 485 -18.63 26.33 -30.04
CA ASP A 485 -19.73 27.17 -29.50
C ASP A 485 -20.03 26.93 -28.01
N GLY A 486 -19.41 25.94 -27.37
CA GLY A 486 -19.65 25.54 -25.98
C GLY A 486 -18.75 26.25 -24.95
N GLU A 487 -19.11 26.14 -23.67
CA GLU A 487 -18.25 26.60 -22.57
C GLU A 487 -17.08 25.62 -22.38
N ILE A 488 -15.85 26.09 -22.65
CA ILE A 488 -14.64 25.26 -22.58
C ILE A 488 -14.08 25.29 -21.15
N HIS A 489 -14.28 24.20 -20.42
CA HIS A 489 -13.66 23.96 -19.13
C HIS A 489 -12.24 23.38 -19.31
N ARG A 490 -11.30 23.72 -18.42
CA ARG A 490 -9.87 23.36 -18.53
C ARG A 490 -9.33 22.79 -17.21
N GLU A 491 -8.71 21.61 -17.27
CA GLU A 491 -8.26 20.85 -16.09
C GLU A 491 -6.84 20.28 -16.24
N GLY A 492 -5.88 21.15 -16.54
CA GLY A 492 -4.49 20.78 -16.88
C GLY A 492 -4.32 20.74 -18.40
N ASP A 493 -3.77 19.63 -18.92
CA ASP A 493 -3.65 19.39 -20.37
C ASP A 493 -4.98 18.94 -21.03
N PHE A 494 -6.04 18.77 -20.24
CA PHE A 494 -7.38 18.39 -20.69
C PHE A 494 -8.30 19.61 -20.81
N GLU A 495 -9.12 19.62 -21.85
CA GLU A 495 -10.25 20.53 -22.05
C GLU A 495 -11.54 19.70 -22.20
N TRP A 496 -12.68 20.21 -21.74
CA TRP A 496 -13.98 19.55 -21.90
C TRP A 496 -15.15 20.54 -22.05
N VAL A 497 -16.25 20.06 -22.62
CA VAL A 497 -17.51 20.80 -22.80
C VAL A 497 -18.67 19.94 -22.31
N ASP A 498 -19.62 20.52 -21.58
CA ASP A 498 -20.85 19.83 -21.19
C ASP A 498 -21.83 19.74 -22.37
N VAL A 499 -22.34 18.53 -22.60
CA VAL A 499 -23.29 18.23 -23.69
C VAL A 499 -24.52 17.47 -23.18
N SER A 500 -24.73 17.41 -21.86
CA SER A 500 -25.86 16.68 -21.25
C SER A 500 -27.23 17.15 -21.76
N GLU A 501 -27.43 18.45 -21.96
CA GLU A 501 -28.65 19.02 -22.56
C GLU A 501 -28.77 18.84 -24.08
N ARG A 502 -27.74 18.31 -24.77
CA ARG A 502 -27.72 18.16 -26.24
C ARG A 502 -28.37 16.87 -26.73
N GLY A 503 -28.71 15.94 -25.83
CA GLY A 503 -29.48 14.73 -26.18
C GLY A 503 -28.73 13.72 -27.06
N ILE A 504 -27.40 13.79 -27.10
CA ILE A 504 -26.54 12.86 -27.87
C ILE A 504 -26.62 11.49 -27.18
N LEU A 505 -27.09 10.46 -27.90
CA LEU A 505 -27.15 9.09 -27.41
C LEU A 505 -26.11 8.21 -28.14
N VAL A 506 -25.36 7.40 -27.40
CA VAL A 506 -24.37 6.45 -27.92
C VAL A 506 -24.69 5.02 -27.51
N LYS A 507 -24.26 4.06 -28.33
CA LYS A 507 -24.30 2.63 -28.00
C LYS A 507 -23.24 2.33 -26.92
N SER A 508 -23.71 1.91 -25.75
CA SER A 508 -22.95 1.71 -24.52
C SER A 508 -23.04 0.26 -24.08
N PHE A 509 -21.92 -0.43 -23.87
CA PHE A 509 -21.94 -1.79 -23.31
C PHE A 509 -22.04 -1.74 -21.78
N ASN A 510 -23.10 -2.32 -21.24
CA ASN A 510 -23.30 -2.52 -19.81
C ASN A 510 -22.41 -3.69 -19.34
N LYS A 511 -21.47 -3.39 -18.44
CA LYS A 511 -20.46 -4.34 -17.91
C LYS A 511 -21.07 -5.50 -17.11
N GLU A 512 -22.31 -5.36 -16.67
CA GLU A 512 -22.97 -6.23 -15.69
C GLU A 512 -23.95 -7.20 -16.38
N THR A 513 -24.70 -6.71 -17.36
CA THR A 513 -25.66 -7.51 -18.15
C THR A 513 -25.06 -8.07 -19.45
N PHE A 514 -23.85 -7.59 -19.81
CA PHE A 514 -23.22 -7.76 -21.12
C PHE A 514 -24.10 -7.33 -22.31
N LYS A 515 -25.01 -6.38 -22.10
CA LYS A 515 -25.91 -5.83 -23.13
C LYS A 515 -25.41 -4.51 -23.71
N ILE A 516 -25.82 -4.22 -24.94
CA ILE A 516 -25.57 -2.92 -25.58
C ILE A 516 -26.83 -2.07 -25.44
N GLU A 517 -26.72 -1.04 -24.60
CA GLU A 517 -27.77 -0.09 -24.22
C GLU A 517 -27.58 1.26 -24.94
N ASP A 518 -28.62 2.09 -24.93
CA ASP A 518 -28.55 3.47 -25.36
C ASP A 518 -28.39 4.41 -24.16
N LYS A 519 -27.29 5.16 -24.11
CA LYS A 519 -26.96 6.06 -22.99
C LYS A 519 -26.58 7.45 -23.49
N PRO A 520 -26.95 8.52 -22.76
CA PRO A 520 -26.57 9.88 -23.14
C PRO A 520 -25.09 10.16 -22.89
N VAL A 521 -24.47 10.86 -23.84
CA VAL A 521 -23.20 11.56 -23.63
C VAL A 521 -23.48 12.81 -22.81
N THR A 522 -22.73 12.98 -21.73
CA THR A 522 -22.81 14.13 -20.83
C THR A 522 -21.69 15.13 -21.06
N ARG A 523 -20.52 14.68 -21.51
CA ARG A 523 -19.34 15.53 -21.80
C ARG A 523 -18.54 15.00 -22.98
N VAL A 524 -17.99 15.91 -23.76
CA VAL A 524 -16.90 15.63 -24.72
C VAL A 524 -15.59 16.17 -24.18
N TRP A 525 -14.51 15.42 -24.36
CA TRP A 525 -13.16 15.77 -23.89
C TRP A 525 -12.18 15.83 -25.05
N ARG A 526 -11.18 16.71 -24.94
CA ARG A 526 -9.96 16.66 -25.75
C ARG A 526 -8.73 16.92 -24.89
N ARG A 527 -7.60 16.33 -25.25
CA ARG A 527 -6.29 16.60 -24.67
C ARG A 527 -5.23 16.52 -25.75
N ARG A 528 -4.25 17.41 -25.73
CA ARG A 528 -3.09 17.28 -26.63
C ARG A 528 -2.22 16.12 -26.15
N TYR A 529 -1.98 15.15 -27.02
CA TYR A 529 -1.23 13.94 -26.72
C TYR A 529 0.09 13.91 -27.50
N ARG A 530 1.15 13.44 -26.83
CA ARG A 530 2.49 13.24 -27.41
C ARG A 530 3.06 11.93 -26.91
N GLY A 531 3.03 10.87 -27.72
CA GLY A 531 3.49 9.55 -27.31
C GLY A 531 3.09 8.43 -28.26
N ARG A 532 3.28 7.18 -27.80
CA ARG A 532 2.87 5.96 -28.52
C ARG A 532 1.36 5.70 -28.33
N MET A 533 0.67 5.39 -29.41
CA MET A 533 -0.67 4.81 -29.42
C MET A 533 -0.60 3.42 -30.06
N LEU A 534 -1.58 2.56 -29.74
CA LEU A 534 -1.68 1.21 -30.29
C LEU A 534 -2.80 1.19 -31.33
N ARG A 535 -2.46 0.82 -32.57
CA ARG A 535 -3.42 0.47 -33.60
C ARG A 535 -3.62 -1.05 -33.58
N ILE A 536 -4.79 -1.49 -33.13
CA ILE A 536 -5.17 -2.90 -33.06
C ILE A 536 -5.99 -3.24 -34.30
N ARG A 537 -5.67 -4.34 -35.00
CA ARG A 537 -6.47 -4.84 -36.13
C ARG A 537 -6.90 -6.29 -35.91
N THR A 538 -8.16 -6.59 -36.24
CA THR A 538 -8.79 -7.90 -36.04
C THR A 538 -8.96 -8.67 -37.35
N LYS A 539 -9.20 -9.98 -37.27
CA LYS A 539 -9.27 -10.90 -38.42
C LYS A 539 -10.42 -10.58 -39.39
N THR A 540 -11.56 -10.05 -38.91
CA THR A 540 -12.65 -9.53 -39.75
C THR A 540 -12.36 -8.15 -40.37
N GLY A 541 -11.16 -7.59 -40.14
CA GLY A 541 -10.72 -6.33 -40.72
C GLY A 541 -11.13 -5.08 -39.95
N LYS A 542 -11.58 -5.22 -38.70
CA LYS A 542 -11.83 -4.06 -37.82
C LYS A 542 -10.51 -3.49 -37.32
N GLU A 543 -10.53 -2.20 -36.98
CA GLU A 543 -9.34 -1.48 -36.51
C GLU A 543 -9.71 -0.47 -35.42
N ILE A 544 -8.81 -0.21 -34.47
CA ILE A 544 -8.94 0.92 -33.53
C ILE A 544 -7.57 1.47 -33.17
N THR A 545 -7.46 2.80 -33.09
CA THR A 545 -6.28 3.53 -32.64
C THR A 545 -6.54 4.16 -31.27
N LEU A 546 -5.92 3.62 -30.21
CA LEU A 546 -6.16 4.01 -28.82
C LEU A 546 -4.87 4.17 -28.00
N THR A 547 -4.94 4.85 -26.85
CA THR A 547 -3.78 4.96 -25.96
C THR A 547 -3.45 3.61 -25.29
N PRO A 548 -2.19 3.33 -24.88
CA PRO A 548 -1.79 1.99 -24.40
C PRO A 548 -2.46 1.56 -23.09
N ASP A 549 -2.88 2.55 -22.30
CA ASP A 549 -3.67 2.47 -21.08
C ASP A 549 -5.18 2.34 -21.34
N HIS A 550 -5.66 2.63 -22.56
CA HIS A 550 -7.06 2.46 -22.94
C HIS A 550 -7.48 1.00 -22.71
N PRO A 551 -8.67 0.75 -22.14
CA PRO A 551 -9.17 -0.60 -21.98
C PRO A 551 -9.40 -1.36 -23.28
N VAL A 552 -9.44 -2.69 -23.18
CA VAL A 552 -10.05 -3.66 -24.11
C VAL A 552 -10.63 -4.86 -23.34
N TYR A 553 -11.70 -5.47 -23.86
CA TYR A 553 -12.25 -6.73 -23.34
C TYR A 553 -11.77 -7.92 -24.17
N ILE A 554 -11.44 -9.01 -23.51
CA ILE A 554 -11.11 -10.30 -24.13
C ILE A 554 -11.94 -11.45 -23.53
N ILE A 555 -12.02 -12.58 -24.24
CA ILE A 555 -12.65 -13.82 -23.73
C ILE A 555 -11.58 -14.84 -23.31
N LYS A 556 -11.59 -15.21 -22.02
CA LYS A 556 -10.69 -16.20 -21.42
C LYS A 556 -11.33 -16.80 -20.15
N ASN A 557 -12.04 -17.92 -20.32
CA ASN A 557 -12.90 -18.54 -19.30
C ASN A 557 -13.97 -17.59 -18.72
N GLY A 558 -14.34 -16.54 -19.44
CA GLY A 558 -15.16 -15.41 -18.98
C GLY A 558 -14.78 -14.14 -19.74
N ILE A 559 -15.61 -13.09 -19.65
CA ILE A 559 -15.25 -11.77 -20.17
C ILE A 559 -14.23 -11.15 -19.20
N VAL A 560 -13.05 -10.81 -19.71
CA VAL A 560 -11.93 -10.29 -18.90
C VAL A 560 -11.48 -8.94 -19.45
N GLU A 561 -11.22 -8.03 -18.52
CA GLU A 561 -10.96 -6.61 -18.73
C GLU A 561 -9.44 -6.34 -18.64
N ILE A 562 -8.83 -5.76 -19.68
CA ILE A 562 -7.38 -5.48 -19.73
C ILE A 562 -7.08 -4.13 -20.38
N ASN A 563 -5.93 -3.52 -20.11
CA ASN A 563 -5.43 -2.39 -20.91
C ASN A 563 -4.90 -2.88 -22.26
N ALA A 564 -4.98 -2.06 -23.30
CA ALA A 564 -4.54 -2.38 -24.65
C ALA A 564 -3.07 -2.84 -24.73
N GLU A 565 -2.16 -2.30 -23.92
CA GLU A 565 -0.75 -2.76 -23.89
C GLU A 565 -0.55 -4.20 -23.38
N LYS A 566 -1.58 -4.80 -22.77
CA LYS A 566 -1.58 -6.19 -22.30
C LYS A 566 -2.08 -7.16 -23.38
N LEU A 567 -2.79 -6.66 -24.40
CA LEU A 567 -3.34 -7.43 -25.53
C LEU A 567 -2.23 -8.03 -26.40
N ARG A 568 -2.46 -9.21 -26.96
CA ARG A 568 -1.53 -9.92 -27.84
C ARG A 568 -2.21 -10.33 -29.13
N VAL A 569 -1.43 -10.43 -30.21
CA VAL A 569 -1.86 -11.13 -31.43
C VAL A 569 -2.18 -12.58 -31.06
N GLY A 570 -3.39 -13.03 -31.38
CA GLY A 570 -3.95 -14.31 -30.93
C GLY A 570 -4.98 -14.22 -29.80
N ASP A 571 -5.12 -13.08 -29.12
CA ASP A 571 -6.24 -12.87 -28.19
C ASP A 571 -7.57 -12.71 -28.95
N TYR A 572 -8.67 -13.15 -28.35
CA TYR A 572 -10.02 -12.90 -28.86
C TYR A 572 -10.64 -11.70 -28.13
N ILE A 573 -10.99 -10.67 -28.90
CA ILE A 573 -11.37 -9.34 -28.42
C ILE A 573 -12.88 -9.08 -28.61
N ALA A 574 -13.52 -8.38 -27.67
CA ALA A 574 -14.96 -8.09 -27.70
C ALA A 574 -15.30 -6.96 -28.67
N LEU A 575 -16.41 -7.09 -29.41
CA LEU A 575 -16.79 -6.12 -30.44
C LEU A 575 -18.31 -6.00 -30.58
N SER A 576 -18.81 -4.87 -31.04
CA SER A 576 -20.22 -4.74 -31.45
C SER A 576 -20.50 -5.34 -32.85
N GLN A 577 -21.77 -5.60 -33.16
CA GLN A 577 -22.21 -5.85 -34.54
C GLN A 577 -22.16 -4.55 -35.38
N LYS A 578 -22.02 -4.55 -36.72
CA LYS A 578 -22.66 -5.50 -37.65
C LYS A 578 -22.04 -5.49 -39.07
N ALA A 579 -21.45 -6.60 -39.53
CA ALA A 579 -21.34 -6.96 -40.96
C ALA A 579 -20.77 -8.38 -41.15
N GLY A 580 -21.52 -9.28 -41.79
CA GLY A 580 -21.00 -10.57 -42.29
C GLY A 580 -20.75 -11.69 -41.27
N GLU A 581 -20.60 -12.90 -41.82
CA GLU A 581 -19.87 -14.07 -41.28
C GLU A 581 -20.01 -14.46 -39.79
N SER A 582 -21.11 -15.17 -39.48
CA SER A 582 -21.13 -16.52 -38.86
C SER A 582 -20.24 -16.89 -37.65
N LEU A 583 -19.65 -15.94 -36.91
CA LEU A 583 -18.98 -16.19 -35.62
C LEU A 583 -19.98 -16.19 -34.46
N ASP A 584 -20.98 -17.07 -34.53
CA ASP A 584 -21.91 -17.37 -33.42
C ASP A 584 -21.28 -18.29 -32.36
N VAL A 585 -20.00 -18.08 -32.04
CA VAL A 585 -19.20 -18.97 -31.18
C VAL A 585 -18.55 -18.22 -30.03
N ILE A 586 -18.30 -18.94 -28.93
CA ILE A 586 -17.59 -18.41 -27.77
C ILE A 586 -16.27 -19.18 -27.65
N PRO A 587 -15.12 -18.58 -28.05
CA PRO A 587 -13.83 -19.21 -27.94
C PRO A 587 -13.31 -19.14 -26.49
N ASN A 588 -12.22 -19.86 -26.19
CA ASN A 588 -11.49 -19.79 -24.92
C ASN A 588 -12.32 -20.07 -23.64
N ILE A 589 -13.40 -20.86 -23.69
CA ILE A 589 -14.20 -21.27 -22.52
C ILE A 589 -14.13 -22.77 -22.20
N GLY A 590 -13.24 -23.53 -22.86
CA GLY A 590 -13.12 -24.97 -22.64
C GLY A 590 -12.80 -25.37 -21.20
N GLU A 591 -11.97 -24.58 -20.52
CA GLU A 591 -11.59 -24.84 -19.13
C GLU A 591 -12.73 -24.50 -18.16
N LEU A 592 -13.47 -23.42 -18.39
CA LEU A 592 -14.74 -23.14 -17.71
C LEU A 592 -15.76 -24.29 -17.87
N ILE A 593 -15.96 -24.81 -19.10
CA ILE A 593 -16.85 -25.96 -19.36
C ILE A 593 -16.39 -27.21 -18.59
N ARG A 594 -15.07 -27.48 -18.58
CA ARG A 594 -14.46 -28.62 -17.89
C ARG A 594 -14.63 -28.54 -16.38
N GLU A 595 -14.49 -27.35 -15.81
CA GLU A 595 -14.63 -27.09 -14.37
C GLU A 595 -16.08 -27.17 -13.93
N ILE A 596 -16.99 -26.53 -14.66
CA ILE A 596 -18.44 -26.64 -14.41
C ILE A 596 -18.89 -28.11 -14.48
N ARG A 597 -18.52 -28.85 -15.54
CA ARG A 597 -18.87 -30.28 -15.67
C ARG A 597 -18.35 -31.10 -14.49
N ARG A 598 -17.11 -30.87 -14.06
CA ARG A 598 -16.54 -31.52 -12.86
C ARG A 598 -17.30 -31.15 -11.59
N SER A 599 -17.71 -29.89 -11.43
CA SER A 599 -18.54 -29.46 -10.28
C SER A 599 -19.92 -30.13 -10.25
N ALA A 600 -20.47 -30.46 -11.43
CA ALA A 600 -21.70 -31.23 -11.58
C ALA A 600 -21.52 -32.76 -11.44
N GLY A 601 -20.29 -33.23 -11.19
CA GLY A 601 -19.97 -34.65 -11.04
C GLY A 601 -19.98 -35.49 -12.32
N LEU A 602 -20.25 -34.88 -13.49
CA LEU A 602 -20.45 -35.59 -14.76
C LEU A 602 -19.14 -35.95 -15.45
N THR A 603 -19.08 -37.12 -16.08
CA THR A 603 -18.04 -37.47 -17.07
C THR A 603 -18.30 -36.78 -18.42
N GLN A 604 -17.29 -36.77 -19.31
CA GLN A 604 -17.43 -36.19 -20.66
C GLN A 604 -18.51 -36.90 -21.49
N GLU A 605 -18.65 -38.23 -21.36
CA GLU A 605 -19.67 -39.01 -22.08
C GLU A 605 -21.08 -38.81 -21.50
N GLU A 606 -21.23 -38.63 -20.18
CA GLU A 606 -22.54 -38.30 -19.59
C GLU A 606 -23.02 -36.92 -20.03
N LEU A 607 -22.15 -35.90 -20.01
CA LEU A 607 -22.50 -34.58 -20.54
C LEU A 607 -22.77 -34.61 -22.06
N ALA A 608 -22.00 -35.41 -22.81
CA ALA A 608 -22.22 -35.60 -24.24
C ALA A 608 -23.58 -36.26 -24.52
N SER A 609 -23.95 -37.29 -23.75
CA SER A 609 -25.24 -37.98 -23.85
C SER A 609 -26.41 -37.01 -23.61
N LEU A 610 -26.33 -36.17 -22.58
CA LEU A 610 -27.33 -35.14 -22.26
C LEU A 610 -27.48 -34.06 -23.36
N LEU A 611 -26.44 -33.82 -24.17
CA LEU A 611 -26.42 -32.82 -25.26
C LEU A 611 -26.69 -33.40 -26.66
N GLY A 612 -26.79 -34.73 -26.80
CA GLY A 612 -26.83 -35.41 -28.09
C GLY A 612 -25.53 -35.27 -28.90
N LEU A 613 -24.39 -35.35 -28.22
CA LEU A 613 -23.02 -35.22 -28.77
C LEU A 613 -22.20 -36.49 -28.49
N SER A 614 -20.96 -36.54 -29.00
CA SER A 614 -19.93 -37.51 -28.58
C SER A 614 -19.07 -36.95 -27.44
N GLY A 615 -18.54 -37.81 -26.56
CA GLY A 615 -17.54 -37.40 -25.55
C GLY A 615 -16.34 -36.68 -26.17
N SER A 616 -15.90 -37.10 -27.37
CA SER A 616 -14.85 -36.43 -28.14
C SER A 616 -15.19 -34.99 -28.56
N THR A 617 -16.47 -34.64 -28.69
CA THR A 617 -16.90 -33.24 -28.94
C THR A 617 -16.78 -32.39 -27.68
N ILE A 618 -17.16 -32.94 -26.51
CA ILE A 618 -16.97 -32.29 -25.22
C ILE A 618 -15.47 -32.13 -24.92
N GLU A 619 -14.66 -33.16 -25.17
CA GLU A 619 -13.20 -33.08 -25.04
C GLU A 619 -12.59 -32.02 -25.97
N ALA A 620 -13.07 -31.89 -27.21
CA ALA A 620 -12.61 -30.87 -28.14
C ALA A 620 -12.97 -29.44 -27.67
N TYR A 621 -14.16 -29.23 -27.09
CA TYR A 621 -14.49 -27.98 -26.41
C TYR A 621 -13.58 -27.74 -25.20
N GLU A 622 -13.39 -28.72 -24.32
CA GLU A 622 -12.60 -28.58 -23.09
C GLU A 622 -11.11 -28.30 -23.32
N ARG A 623 -10.59 -28.71 -24.48
CA ARG A 623 -9.22 -28.44 -24.94
C ARG A 623 -9.12 -27.17 -25.81
N ASN A 624 -10.22 -26.42 -26.00
CA ASN A 624 -10.35 -25.30 -26.93
C ASN A 624 -9.92 -25.64 -28.39
N VAL A 625 -10.02 -26.91 -28.80
CA VAL A 625 -9.72 -27.37 -30.17
C VAL A 625 -10.80 -26.91 -31.15
N CYS A 626 -12.03 -26.76 -30.68
CA CYS A 626 -13.10 -26.04 -31.36
C CYS A 626 -13.91 -25.23 -30.34
N SER A 627 -14.63 -24.21 -30.81
CA SER A 627 -15.44 -23.34 -29.98
C SER A 627 -16.92 -23.73 -30.07
N PRO A 628 -17.66 -23.87 -28.94
CA PRO A 628 -19.09 -24.10 -28.97
C PRO A 628 -19.83 -22.87 -29.52
N SER A 629 -20.97 -23.08 -30.18
CA SER A 629 -21.85 -21.97 -30.57
C SER A 629 -22.60 -21.40 -29.37
N ARG A 630 -23.05 -20.14 -29.41
CA ARG A 630 -23.85 -19.52 -28.33
C ARG A 630 -25.04 -20.40 -27.94
N ARG A 631 -25.73 -20.97 -28.94
CA ARG A 631 -26.80 -21.94 -28.72
C ARG A 631 -26.32 -23.16 -27.91
N ARG A 632 -25.17 -23.75 -28.23
CA ARG A 632 -24.62 -24.88 -27.45
C ARG A 632 -24.17 -24.46 -26.06
N VAL A 633 -23.65 -23.25 -25.88
CA VAL A 633 -23.34 -22.70 -24.54
C VAL A 633 -24.62 -22.50 -23.72
N LYS A 634 -25.73 -22.07 -24.33
CA LYS A 634 -27.04 -21.98 -23.65
C LYS A 634 -27.70 -23.33 -23.34
N GLU A 635 -27.46 -24.34 -24.18
CA GLU A 635 -27.86 -25.73 -23.88
C GLU A 635 -27.01 -26.31 -22.74
N LEU A 636 -25.69 -26.06 -22.72
CA LEU A 636 -24.78 -26.37 -21.61
C LEU A 636 -25.22 -25.69 -20.31
N ALA A 637 -25.49 -24.37 -20.33
CA ALA A 637 -25.91 -23.58 -19.18
C ALA A 637 -27.15 -24.17 -18.48
N LYS A 638 -28.12 -24.63 -19.26
CA LYS A 638 -29.37 -25.23 -18.76
C LYS A 638 -29.19 -26.63 -18.17
N ILE A 639 -28.33 -27.45 -18.77
CA ILE A 639 -28.04 -28.81 -18.28
C ILE A 639 -27.17 -28.75 -17.00
N LEU A 640 -26.22 -27.82 -16.96
CA LEU A 640 -25.25 -27.67 -15.87
C LEU A 640 -25.72 -26.70 -14.76
N GLN A 641 -26.84 -26.00 -14.97
CA GLN A 641 -27.43 -25.01 -14.06
C GLN A 641 -26.41 -23.94 -13.63
N ARG A 642 -25.89 -23.19 -14.62
CA ARG A 642 -24.89 -22.14 -14.46
C ARG A 642 -25.27 -20.88 -15.23
N SER A 643 -25.53 -19.80 -14.50
CA SER A 643 -25.88 -18.48 -15.02
C SER A 643 -24.69 -17.82 -15.74
N GLU A 644 -23.46 -18.16 -15.39
CA GLU A 644 -22.23 -17.66 -16.00
C GLU A 644 -22.16 -18.04 -17.49
N LEU A 645 -22.57 -19.27 -17.83
CA LEU A 645 -22.67 -19.72 -19.22
C LEU A 645 -23.88 -19.09 -19.93
N GLU A 646 -24.98 -18.80 -19.24
CA GLU A 646 -26.15 -18.16 -19.84
C GLU A 646 -25.88 -16.67 -20.16
N LEU A 647 -25.20 -15.94 -19.26
CA LEU A 647 -24.72 -14.58 -19.48
C LEU A 647 -23.73 -14.51 -20.66
N LEU A 648 -22.77 -15.44 -20.73
CA LEU A 648 -21.84 -15.52 -21.87
C LEU A 648 -22.58 -15.84 -23.18
N ALA A 649 -23.56 -16.74 -23.17
CA ALA A 649 -24.36 -17.07 -24.34
C ALA A 649 -25.17 -15.85 -24.84
N ASP A 650 -25.78 -15.09 -23.93
CA ASP A 650 -26.68 -13.99 -24.25
C ASP A 650 -25.99 -12.62 -24.43
N ALA A 651 -24.70 -12.48 -24.12
CA ALA A 651 -23.94 -11.22 -24.28
C ALA A 651 -24.02 -10.63 -25.70
N ASP A 652 -24.27 -9.33 -25.84
CA ASP A 652 -24.45 -8.66 -27.15
C ASP A 652 -23.12 -8.42 -27.91
N VAL A 653 -21.97 -8.65 -27.27
CA VAL A 653 -20.62 -8.51 -27.88
C VAL A 653 -20.13 -9.81 -28.49
N TYR A 654 -19.45 -9.68 -29.63
CA TYR A 654 -18.90 -10.77 -30.43
C TYR A 654 -17.37 -10.85 -30.31
N TRP A 655 -16.83 -12.04 -30.51
CA TRP A 655 -15.41 -12.35 -30.34
C TRP A 655 -14.72 -12.50 -31.68
N ASP A 656 -13.77 -11.62 -31.97
CA ASP A 656 -12.89 -11.75 -33.14
C ASP A 656 -11.42 -11.87 -32.72
N LEU A 657 -10.60 -12.45 -33.58
CA LEU A 657 -9.18 -12.69 -33.31
C LEU A 657 -8.37 -11.44 -33.62
N VAL A 658 -7.54 -10.98 -32.69
CA VAL A 658 -6.53 -9.93 -32.94
C VAL A 658 -5.41 -10.52 -33.81
N VAL A 659 -5.17 -9.93 -34.98
CA VAL A 659 -4.18 -10.42 -35.95
C VAL A 659 -2.93 -9.54 -36.00
N GLU A 660 -3.03 -8.28 -35.59
CA GLU A 660 -1.98 -7.29 -35.71
C GLU A 660 -2.15 -6.18 -34.65
N ILE A 661 -1.03 -5.71 -34.10
CA ILE A 661 -0.95 -4.58 -33.18
C ILE A 661 0.27 -3.76 -33.61
N GLU A 662 0.04 -2.53 -34.09
CA GLU A 662 1.07 -1.58 -34.53
C GLU A 662 1.24 -0.48 -33.48
N GLU A 663 2.48 -0.17 -33.08
CA GLU A 663 2.77 1.03 -32.29
C GLU A 663 2.99 2.23 -33.24
N ILE A 664 2.16 3.27 -33.09
CA ILE A 664 2.31 4.53 -33.83
C ILE A 664 2.67 5.67 -32.87
N ASN A 665 3.40 6.68 -33.34
CA ASN A 665 3.69 7.89 -32.56
C ASN A 665 2.83 9.06 -33.04
N VAL A 666 2.21 9.79 -32.10
CA VAL A 666 1.24 10.86 -32.36
C VAL A 666 1.64 12.15 -31.64
N ASP A 667 1.45 13.32 -32.28
CA ASP A 667 1.47 14.67 -31.69
C ASP A 667 0.23 15.44 -32.17
N ASP A 668 -0.92 15.09 -31.60
CA ASP A 668 -2.24 15.59 -32.00
C ASP A 668 -3.19 15.61 -30.79
N TYR A 669 -4.45 16.01 -30.97
CA TYR A 669 -5.49 15.82 -29.96
C TYR A 669 -6.01 14.39 -29.94
N VAL A 670 -6.16 13.85 -28.73
CA VAL A 670 -6.95 12.65 -28.44
C VAL A 670 -8.22 13.05 -27.70
N TYR A 671 -9.27 12.26 -27.87
CA TYR A 671 -10.63 12.60 -27.45
C TYR A 671 -11.26 11.45 -26.65
N ASP A 672 -12.24 11.79 -25.81
CA ASP A 672 -13.01 10.85 -24.99
C ASP A 672 -14.43 11.38 -24.69
N LEU A 673 -15.35 10.50 -24.27
CA LEU A 673 -16.75 10.81 -23.96
C LEU A 673 -17.13 10.37 -22.54
N THR A 674 -17.72 11.26 -21.75
CA THR A 674 -18.39 10.82 -20.50
C THR A 674 -19.81 10.39 -20.80
N VAL A 675 -20.08 9.09 -20.77
CA VAL A 675 -21.40 8.49 -20.97
C VAL A 675 -22.09 8.22 -19.63
N ALA A 676 -23.40 8.45 -19.53
CA ALA A 676 -24.13 8.21 -18.28
C ALA A 676 -24.21 6.72 -17.88
N ASP A 677 -24.34 6.49 -16.57
CA ASP A 677 -24.41 5.20 -15.85
C ASP A 677 -23.19 4.28 -16.06
N ASN A 678 -23.02 3.78 -17.28
CA ASN A 678 -22.05 2.76 -17.63
C ASN A 678 -20.64 3.36 -17.81
N HIS A 679 -20.57 4.63 -18.24
CA HIS A 679 -19.37 5.34 -18.70
C HIS A 679 -18.68 4.74 -19.94
N THR A 680 -19.40 3.90 -20.69
CA THR A 680 -18.87 3.16 -21.83
C THR A 680 -19.48 3.59 -23.16
N TYR A 681 -18.70 3.52 -24.25
CA TYR A 681 -19.21 3.69 -25.62
C TYR A 681 -18.49 2.78 -26.61
N ILE A 682 -19.16 2.50 -27.72
CA ILE A 682 -18.63 1.69 -28.81
C ILE A 682 -17.90 2.58 -29.82
N ALA A 683 -16.62 2.25 -30.05
CA ALA A 683 -15.66 3.11 -30.75
C ALA A 683 -14.59 2.33 -31.51
N GLY A 684 -13.88 3.04 -32.39
CA GLY A 684 -12.94 2.47 -33.34
C GLY A 684 -13.62 2.09 -34.64
N LYS A 685 -12.84 1.98 -35.72
CA LYS A 685 -13.27 1.51 -37.04
C LYS A 685 -13.88 0.11 -36.93
N PHE A 686 -15.19 0.14 -36.63
CA PHE A 686 -16.14 -0.93 -36.35
C PHE A 686 -16.28 -1.47 -34.87
N GLY A 687 -15.81 -0.81 -33.75
CA GLY A 687 -16.29 -0.91 -32.29
C GLY A 687 -15.67 -1.91 -31.23
N GLY A 688 -15.35 -1.74 -29.89
CA GLY A 688 -15.33 -0.67 -28.80
C GLY A 688 -15.13 -1.18 -27.29
N PHE A 689 -14.64 -0.40 -26.25
CA PHE A 689 -13.94 -0.92 -24.98
C PHE A 689 -13.90 -0.16 -23.57
N ILE A 690 -13.56 -0.83 -22.39
CA ILE A 690 -13.90 -0.47 -20.92
C ILE A 690 -12.98 -1.02 -19.68
N VAL A 691 -12.78 -0.37 -18.45
CA VAL A 691 -11.97 -0.83 -17.19
C VAL A 691 -12.53 -0.67 -15.66
N SER A 692 -11.75 -0.81 -14.51
CA SER A 692 -12.08 -0.99 -12.99
C SER A 692 -11.61 0.02 -11.78
N ASN A 693 -11.32 -0.39 -10.48
CA ASN A 693 -11.63 0.25 -9.10
C ASN A 693 -10.50 0.55 -7.95
N CYS A 694 -10.76 1.23 -6.75
CA CYS A 694 -9.76 1.61 -5.62
C CYS A 694 -10.18 2.11 -4.14
N MET A 695 -9.25 2.35 -3.14
CA MET A 695 -9.50 2.82 -1.70
C MET A 695 -8.52 3.87 -1.03
N GLY A 696 -8.87 4.55 0.10
CA GLY A 696 -7.95 5.46 0.88
C GLY A 696 -8.39 6.09 2.27
N THR A 697 -7.71 7.13 2.79
CA THR A 697 -8.11 7.96 3.99
C THR A 697 -7.92 9.48 3.80
N ILE A 698 -8.58 10.36 4.59
CA ILE A 698 -8.55 11.83 4.42
C ILE A 698 -8.78 12.64 5.72
N HIS A 699 -8.37 13.91 5.77
CA HIS A 699 -8.73 14.84 6.85
C HIS A 699 -10.05 15.62 6.58
N ALA A 700 -11.07 15.41 7.42
CA ALA A 700 -12.33 16.19 7.46
C ALA A 700 -13.06 16.02 8.80
N ASN A 701 -14.06 16.84 9.12
CA ASN A 701 -14.87 16.75 10.34
C ASN A 701 -16.32 16.26 10.10
N SER A 702 -16.77 16.14 8.84
CA SER A 702 -18.05 15.53 8.47
C SER A 702 -18.00 14.94 7.05
N ALA A 703 -18.90 14.02 6.70
CA ALA A 703 -18.88 13.40 5.37
C ALA A 703 -19.13 14.41 4.23
N ARG A 704 -19.92 15.47 4.48
CA ARG A 704 -20.10 16.56 3.50
C ARG A 704 -18.86 17.46 3.40
N GLU A 705 -18.13 17.69 4.50
CA GLU A 705 -16.82 18.36 4.43
C GLU A 705 -15.80 17.52 3.65
N THR A 706 -15.84 16.19 3.79
CA THR A 706 -14.99 15.26 3.02
C THR A 706 -15.11 15.51 1.52
N ILE A 707 -16.34 15.57 1.00
CA ILE A 707 -16.58 15.85 -0.43
C ILE A 707 -16.03 17.22 -0.83
N VAL A 708 -16.37 18.28 -0.08
CA VAL A 708 -15.89 19.65 -0.37
C VAL A 708 -14.37 19.73 -0.38
N ARG A 709 -13.67 18.94 0.44
CA ARG A 709 -12.19 18.92 0.51
C ARG A 709 -11.53 18.07 -0.58
N LEU A 710 -12.22 17.07 -1.11
CA LEU A 710 -11.81 16.37 -2.33
C LEU A 710 -11.93 17.30 -3.54
N GLU A 711 -13.06 18.01 -3.66
CA GLU A 711 -13.32 18.96 -4.75
C GLU A 711 -12.38 20.18 -4.73
N SER A 712 -11.95 20.62 -3.54
CA SER A 712 -11.12 21.82 -3.37
C SER A 712 -9.63 21.60 -3.68
N PRO A 713 -8.88 22.65 -4.06
CA PRO A 713 -7.43 22.63 -4.03
C PRO A 713 -6.89 22.30 -2.63
N PRO A 714 -5.77 21.55 -2.50
CA PRO A 714 -4.93 21.03 -3.58
C PRO A 714 -5.37 19.68 -4.16
N MET A 715 -6.47 19.09 -3.69
CA MET A 715 -6.93 17.75 -4.12
C MET A 715 -7.56 17.76 -5.52
N ASN A 716 -8.40 18.76 -5.81
CA ASN A 716 -9.01 19.02 -7.13
C ASN A 716 -9.62 17.76 -7.78
N VAL A 717 -10.34 16.95 -7.03
CA VAL A 717 -11.10 15.80 -7.54
C VAL A 717 -12.37 16.33 -8.25
N PRO A 718 -12.56 16.09 -9.55
CA PRO A 718 -13.79 16.48 -10.24
C PRO A 718 -15.02 15.83 -9.58
N ARG A 719 -16.06 16.63 -9.31
CA ARG A 719 -17.31 16.17 -8.65
C ARG A 719 -17.89 14.90 -9.27
N ILE A 720 -17.81 14.77 -10.59
CA ILE A 720 -18.32 13.62 -11.36
C ILE A 720 -17.62 12.30 -11.04
N MET A 721 -16.43 12.33 -10.46
CA MET A 721 -15.66 11.14 -10.04
C MET A 721 -16.00 10.68 -8.62
N ILE A 722 -16.62 11.56 -7.81
CA ILE A 722 -16.99 11.30 -6.41
C ILE A 722 -17.91 10.07 -6.23
N PRO A 723 -18.90 9.79 -7.10
CA PRO A 723 -19.76 8.60 -6.98
C PRO A 723 -19.05 7.25 -7.12
N ALA A 724 -17.77 7.22 -7.52
CA ALA A 724 -16.96 5.99 -7.46
C ALA A 724 -16.47 5.67 -6.04
N LEU A 725 -16.59 6.57 -5.08
CA LEU A 725 -16.40 6.26 -3.67
C LEU A 725 -17.73 5.75 -3.09
N ASP A 726 -17.78 4.54 -2.55
CA ASP A 726 -19.02 3.99 -1.98
C ASP A 726 -19.29 4.50 -0.56
N ILE A 727 -18.28 4.49 0.33
CA ILE A 727 -18.48 4.66 1.79
C ILE A 727 -17.47 5.64 2.41
N ILE A 728 -17.98 6.58 3.22
CA ILE A 728 -17.21 7.48 4.09
C ILE A 728 -17.44 7.11 5.56
N ILE A 729 -16.36 6.78 6.27
CA ILE A 729 -16.37 6.46 7.70
C ILE A 729 -15.83 7.67 8.48
N MET A 730 -16.70 8.38 9.21
CA MET A 730 -16.30 9.55 10.01
C MET A 730 -15.86 9.15 11.42
N GLN A 731 -14.62 9.47 11.78
CA GLN A 731 -14.05 9.15 13.10
C GLN A 731 -13.60 10.41 13.87
N VAL A 732 -14.09 10.54 15.11
CA VAL A 732 -13.88 11.71 15.98
C VAL A 732 -13.28 11.30 17.32
N ARG A 733 -12.42 12.17 17.87
CA ARG A 733 -11.86 12.08 19.22
C ARG A 733 -12.65 12.94 20.19
N TYR A 734 -13.36 12.32 21.12
CA TYR A 734 -14.07 13.02 22.20
C TYR A 734 -13.25 13.00 23.50
N HIS A 735 -13.48 13.98 24.38
CA HIS A 735 -12.94 13.96 25.73
C HIS A 735 -14.08 13.78 26.76
N SER A 736 -14.22 12.55 27.25
CA SER A 736 -15.21 12.16 28.26
C SER A 736 -14.70 12.50 29.67
N ARG A 737 -15.52 13.22 30.46
CA ARG A 737 -15.23 13.50 31.88
C ARG A 737 -15.08 12.24 32.75
N LYS A 738 -15.55 11.07 32.28
CA LYS A 738 -15.43 9.77 32.97
C LYS A 738 -14.40 8.83 32.33
N LYS A 739 -14.42 8.70 30.99
CA LYS A 739 -13.58 7.75 30.24
C LYS A 739 -12.26 8.35 29.72
N GLY A 740 -12.02 9.64 29.94
CA GLY A 740 -10.88 10.36 29.36
C GLY A 740 -11.04 10.54 27.85
N THR A 741 -9.92 10.55 27.11
CA THR A 741 -9.92 10.69 25.65
C THR A 741 -10.39 9.38 24.99
N ILE A 742 -11.55 9.42 24.32
CA ILE A 742 -12.15 8.29 23.60
C ILE A 742 -12.23 8.58 22.10
N ARG A 743 -12.31 7.53 21.29
CA ARG A 743 -12.45 7.60 19.83
C ARG A 743 -13.71 6.86 19.39
N ARG A 744 -14.49 7.46 18.49
CA ARG A 744 -15.79 6.97 18.01
C ARG A 744 -15.90 7.14 16.51
N ILE A 745 -16.49 6.16 15.83
CA ILE A 745 -17.11 6.43 14.53
C ILE A 745 -18.41 7.18 14.82
N THR A 746 -18.59 8.38 14.24
CA THR A 746 -19.73 9.26 14.49
C THR A 746 -20.82 9.14 13.44
N GLU A 747 -20.44 8.73 12.24
CA GLU A 747 -21.29 8.64 11.07
C GLU A 747 -20.64 7.67 10.08
N ILE A 748 -21.44 6.79 9.48
CA ILE A 748 -21.07 6.06 8.27
C ILE A 748 -22.05 6.53 7.19
N ALA A 749 -21.50 7.17 6.17
CA ALA A 749 -22.26 7.71 5.05
C ALA A 749 -21.91 6.96 3.77
N GLU A 750 -22.91 6.54 3.04
CA GLU A 750 -22.83 5.97 1.70
C GLU A 750 -23.04 7.09 0.67
N VAL A 751 -22.21 7.14 -0.38
CA VAL A 751 -22.39 8.10 -1.47
C VAL A 751 -23.46 7.55 -2.41
N SER A 752 -24.60 8.24 -2.49
CA SER A 752 -25.76 7.73 -3.22
C SER A 752 -25.90 8.25 -4.65
N GLY A 753 -25.09 9.25 -5.03
CA GLY A 753 -25.02 9.81 -6.38
C GLY A 753 -24.80 11.33 -6.38
N ILE A 754 -25.14 11.97 -7.50
CA ILE A 754 -25.18 13.43 -7.65
C ILE A 754 -26.61 13.84 -8.01
N GLU A 755 -27.11 14.90 -7.38
CA GLU A 755 -28.39 15.53 -7.70
C GLU A 755 -28.16 17.05 -7.82
N GLY A 756 -28.34 17.58 -9.03
CA GLY A 756 -27.97 18.95 -9.37
C GLY A 756 -26.51 19.25 -9.02
N GLU A 757 -26.26 20.37 -8.36
CA GLU A 757 -24.92 20.76 -7.87
C GLU A 757 -24.50 20.07 -6.55
N SER A 758 -25.09 18.93 -6.17
CA SER A 758 -24.80 18.32 -4.86
C SER A 758 -24.61 16.81 -4.90
N VAL A 759 -23.50 16.35 -4.29
CA VAL A 759 -23.29 14.93 -3.97
C VAL A 759 -24.20 14.53 -2.82
N GLN A 760 -24.97 13.46 -3.02
CA GLN A 760 -25.89 12.94 -2.02
C GLN A 760 -25.23 11.87 -1.13
N LEU A 761 -25.59 11.90 0.16
CA LEU A 761 -24.94 11.12 1.22
C LEU A 761 -26.00 10.44 2.12
N ASN A 762 -26.19 9.14 1.93
CA ASN A 762 -27.05 8.29 2.74
C ASN A 762 -26.35 7.96 4.05
N LYS A 763 -26.77 8.57 5.18
CA LYS A 763 -26.21 8.24 6.50
C LYS A 763 -26.79 6.91 6.97
N LEU A 764 -26.07 5.81 6.80
CA LEU A 764 -26.50 4.46 7.20
C LEU A 764 -26.45 4.28 8.73
N TYR A 765 -25.40 4.81 9.35
CA TYR A 765 -25.21 4.76 10.81
C TYR A 765 -24.85 6.13 11.37
N LYS A 766 -25.30 6.42 12.59
CA LYS A 766 -25.05 7.67 13.33
C LYS A 766 -24.84 7.39 14.82
N TYR A 767 -23.87 8.07 15.42
CA TYR A 767 -23.56 7.91 16.84
C TYR A 767 -24.60 8.62 17.73
N ASP A 768 -25.02 7.92 18.80
CA ASP A 768 -25.87 8.41 19.88
C ASP A 768 -25.00 8.71 21.12
N PRO A 769 -24.71 10.00 21.42
CA PRO A 769 -23.90 10.37 22.57
C PRO A 769 -24.54 10.11 23.94
N ALA A 770 -25.85 9.84 24.00
CA ALA A 770 -26.53 9.50 25.25
C ALA A 770 -26.34 8.02 25.61
N LYS A 771 -26.22 7.15 24.61
CA LYS A 771 -25.94 5.72 24.78
C LYS A 771 -24.46 5.36 24.75
N ASP A 772 -23.60 6.18 24.11
CA ASP A 772 -22.20 5.85 23.77
C ASP A 772 -22.12 4.73 22.70
N GLU A 773 -23.07 4.71 21.77
CA GLU A 773 -23.28 3.66 20.76
C GLU A 773 -23.43 4.24 19.34
N LEU A 774 -23.08 3.43 18.33
CA LEU A 774 -23.32 3.73 16.92
C LEU A 774 -24.58 3.00 16.46
N VAL A 775 -25.64 3.74 16.12
CA VAL A 775 -26.96 3.18 15.79
C VAL A 775 -27.28 3.29 14.30
N SER A 776 -28.01 2.31 13.75
CA SER A 776 -28.57 2.41 12.40
C SER A 776 -29.59 3.54 12.32
N THR A 777 -29.66 4.22 11.17
CA THR A 777 -30.68 5.25 10.88
C THR A 777 -31.96 4.68 10.29
N GLY A 778 -31.96 3.40 9.90
CA GLY A 778 -33.03 2.78 9.10
C GLY A 778 -33.00 3.12 7.61
N VAL A 779 -32.00 3.88 7.13
CA VAL A 779 -31.81 4.13 5.69
C VAL A 779 -31.26 2.86 5.01
N PRO A 780 -31.92 2.32 3.96
CA PRO A 780 -31.39 1.19 3.20
C PRO A 780 -30.07 1.55 2.50
N SER A 781 -29.12 0.61 2.48
CA SER A 781 -27.88 0.76 1.73
C SER A 781 -28.10 0.50 0.24
N ARG A 782 -27.78 1.49 -0.61
CA ARG A 782 -27.63 1.32 -2.06
C ARG A 782 -26.56 0.27 -2.36
N PHE A 783 -25.44 0.27 -1.63
CA PHE A 783 -24.35 -0.69 -1.87
C PHE A 783 -24.78 -2.14 -1.64
N LEU A 784 -25.61 -2.44 -0.62
CA LEU A 784 -26.14 -3.80 -0.44
C LEU A 784 -27.04 -4.24 -1.61
N ASN A 785 -27.82 -3.33 -2.21
CA ASN A 785 -28.59 -3.65 -3.42
C ASN A 785 -27.66 -3.91 -4.62
N THR A 786 -26.56 -3.15 -4.72
CA THR A 786 -25.54 -3.35 -5.76
C THR A 786 -24.79 -4.67 -5.56
N LEU A 787 -24.33 -4.99 -4.35
CA LEU A 787 -23.69 -6.27 -4.04
C LEU A 787 -24.65 -7.46 -4.24
N SER A 788 -25.92 -7.30 -3.87
CA SER A 788 -26.98 -8.29 -4.11
C SER A 788 -27.10 -8.64 -5.59
N TYR A 789 -27.15 -7.61 -6.45
CA TYR A 789 -27.21 -7.79 -7.89
C TYR A 789 -25.90 -8.36 -8.49
N HIS A 790 -24.72 -7.96 -8.00
CA HIS A 790 -23.42 -8.50 -8.46
C HIS A 790 -23.14 -9.94 -7.99
N THR A 791 -23.71 -10.38 -6.88
CA THR A 791 -23.57 -11.76 -6.35
C THR A 791 -24.71 -12.69 -6.76
N GLY A 792 -25.86 -12.14 -7.19
CA GLY A 792 -27.12 -12.88 -7.34
C GLY A 792 -27.83 -13.21 -6.03
N MET A 793 -27.25 -12.89 -4.86
CA MET A 793 -27.86 -13.10 -3.54
C MET A 793 -28.93 -12.05 -3.25
N SER A 794 -29.98 -12.41 -2.54
CA SER A 794 -30.94 -11.43 -2.02
C SER A 794 -30.32 -10.55 -0.93
N VAL A 795 -30.92 -9.37 -0.69
CA VAL A 795 -30.52 -8.47 0.41
C VAL A 795 -30.75 -9.14 1.78
N GLU A 796 -31.66 -10.11 1.85
CA GLU A 796 -31.90 -10.96 3.02
C GLU A 796 -30.76 -11.95 3.26
N GLU A 797 -30.25 -12.61 2.21
CA GLU A 797 -29.06 -13.47 2.31
C GLU A 797 -27.80 -12.65 2.66
N LEU A 798 -27.65 -11.42 2.13
CA LEU A 798 -26.58 -10.52 2.56
C LEU A 798 -26.68 -10.09 4.04
N LYS A 799 -27.88 -10.03 4.62
CA LYS A 799 -28.05 -9.81 6.08
C LYS A 799 -27.65 -11.05 6.89
N ILE A 800 -27.89 -12.25 6.36
CA ILE A 800 -27.41 -13.51 6.94
C ILE A 800 -25.87 -13.52 6.93
N GLU A 801 -25.23 -13.09 5.84
CA GLU A 801 -23.76 -12.94 5.75
C GLU A 801 -23.18 -11.93 6.77
N ILE A 802 -23.93 -10.88 7.14
CA ILE A 802 -23.56 -9.93 8.20
C ILE A 802 -23.68 -10.60 9.58
N GLU A 803 -24.80 -11.27 9.89
CA GLU A 803 -24.97 -11.96 11.17
C GLU A 803 -23.95 -13.10 11.36
N LYS A 804 -23.56 -13.80 10.28
CA LYS A 804 -22.45 -14.77 10.28
C LYS A 804 -21.13 -14.16 10.74
N ARG A 805 -20.71 -13.08 10.07
CA ARG A 805 -19.48 -12.33 10.39
C ARG A 805 -19.52 -11.74 11.80
N LYS A 806 -20.70 -11.31 12.27
CA LYS A 806 -20.94 -10.81 13.62
C LYS A 806 -20.78 -11.89 14.69
N LEU A 807 -21.33 -13.10 14.50
CA LEU A 807 -21.14 -14.25 15.39
C LEU A 807 -19.65 -14.58 15.57
N ILE A 808 -18.88 -14.57 14.47
CA ILE A 808 -17.43 -14.78 14.49
C ILE A 808 -16.71 -13.70 15.32
N LEU A 809 -17.06 -12.42 15.14
CA LEU A 809 -16.48 -11.32 15.91
C LEU A 809 -16.85 -11.40 17.40
N GLU A 810 -18.09 -11.76 17.74
CA GLU A 810 -18.55 -11.96 19.11
C GLU A 810 -17.82 -13.14 19.80
N TRP A 811 -17.58 -14.23 19.09
CA TRP A 811 -16.77 -15.37 19.58
C TRP A 811 -15.29 -14.99 19.82
N MET A 812 -14.68 -14.19 18.92
CA MET A 812 -13.34 -13.65 19.17
C MET A 812 -13.32 -12.70 20.37
N ILE A 813 -14.40 -11.94 20.58
CA ILE A 813 -14.57 -11.09 21.76
C ILE A 813 -14.58 -11.95 23.04
N GLU A 814 -15.40 -13.00 23.07
CA GLU A 814 -15.61 -13.97 24.17
C GLU A 814 -14.31 -14.69 24.56
N ARG A 815 -13.60 -15.29 23.58
CA ARG A 815 -12.33 -16.00 23.84
C ARG A 815 -11.14 -15.09 24.14
N GLY A 816 -11.35 -13.78 24.17
CA GLY A 816 -10.30 -12.80 24.48
C GLY A 816 -9.28 -12.56 23.36
N ILE A 817 -9.48 -13.15 22.18
CA ILE A 817 -8.65 -12.97 20.98
C ILE A 817 -8.58 -11.46 20.67
N ARG A 818 -7.36 -10.95 20.45
CA ARG A 818 -7.10 -9.50 20.29
C ARG A 818 -5.90 -9.15 19.41
N GLY A 819 -4.78 -9.85 19.56
CA GLY A 819 -3.54 -9.50 18.85
C GLY A 819 -3.67 -9.71 17.34
N ILE A 820 -2.96 -8.91 16.53
CA ILE A 820 -3.12 -8.90 15.06
C ILE A 820 -2.99 -10.30 14.44
N ASP A 821 -1.97 -11.07 14.82
CA ASP A 821 -1.71 -12.39 14.23
C ASP A 821 -2.85 -13.38 14.52
N GLN A 822 -3.44 -13.29 15.72
CA GLN A 822 -4.55 -14.16 16.12
C GLN A 822 -5.84 -13.80 15.39
N VAL A 823 -6.17 -12.51 15.29
CA VAL A 823 -7.37 -12.03 14.59
C VAL A 823 -7.24 -12.32 13.08
N GLY A 824 -6.10 -12.00 12.48
CA GLY A 824 -5.82 -12.29 11.07
C GLY A 824 -5.82 -13.78 10.73
N ALA A 825 -5.29 -14.64 11.61
CA ALA A 825 -5.34 -16.09 11.41
C ALA A 825 -6.78 -16.63 11.40
N ASN A 826 -7.65 -16.19 12.32
CA ASN A 826 -9.04 -16.65 12.38
C ASN A 826 -9.89 -16.10 11.21
N ILE A 827 -9.65 -14.85 10.77
CA ILE A 827 -10.29 -14.30 9.55
C ILE A 827 -9.84 -15.10 8.31
N ARG A 828 -8.55 -15.46 8.23
CA ARG A 828 -8.01 -16.28 7.13
C ARG A 828 -8.58 -17.70 7.14
N GLU A 829 -8.77 -18.30 8.31
CA GLU A 829 -9.36 -19.63 8.47
C GLU A 829 -10.82 -19.67 7.97
N PHE A 830 -11.62 -18.65 8.31
CA PHE A 830 -12.96 -18.43 7.75
C PHE A 830 -12.95 -18.33 6.21
N TYR A 831 -12.01 -17.60 5.62
CA TYR A 831 -11.87 -17.49 4.15
C TYR A 831 -11.34 -18.77 3.46
N VAL A 832 -10.88 -19.77 4.21
CA VAL A 832 -10.36 -21.04 3.65
C VAL A 832 -11.39 -22.16 3.74
N ASP A 833 -12.07 -22.29 4.89
CA ASP A 833 -13.14 -23.27 5.11
C ASP A 833 -14.14 -22.70 6.13
N GLU A 834 -15.17 -22.02 5.63
CA GLU A 834 -16.22 -21.43 6.47
C GLU A 834 -16.94 -22.50 7.30
N GLU A 835 -17.25 -23.65 6.71
CA GLU A 835 -18.02 -24.73 7.35
C GLU A 835 -17.28 -25.32 8.55
N GLU A 836 -16.01 -25.70 8.38
CA GLU A 836 -15.20 -26.26 9.47
C GLU A 836 -14.85 -25.20 10.52
N PHE A 837 -14.73 -23.93 10.12
CA PHE A 837 -14.56 -22.81 11.04
C PHE A 837 -15.82 -22.54 11.89
N LEU A 838 -17.03 -22.59 11.32
CA LEU A 838 -18.28 -22.50 12.09
C LEU A 838 -18.46 -23.71 13.02
N LYS A 839 -18.16 -24.93 12.54
CA LYS A 839 -18.13 -26.14 13.39
C LYS A 839 -17.10 -26.02 14.51
N LYS A 840 -15.97 -25.34 14.28
CA LYS A 840 -14.94 -25.05 15.30
C LYS A 840 -15.48 -24.08 16.35
N ILE A 841 -16.16 -23.00 15.94
CA ILE A 841 -16.84 -22.08 16.85
C ILE A 841 -17.87 -22.82 17.72
N GLN A 842 -18.71 -23.69 17.15
CA GLN A 842 -19.65 -24.53 17.91
C GLN A 842 -18.95 -25.41 18.98
N ARG A 843 -17.78 -25.99 18.64
CA ARG A 843 -16.96 -26.84 19.54
C ARG A 843 -16.21 -26.06 20.63
N GLU A 844 -15.87 -24.79 20.40
CA GLU A 844 -14.96 -24.00 21.25
C GLU A 844 -15.63 -22.84 22.02
N SER A 845 -16.96 -22.75 22.04
CA SER A 845 -17.72 -21.62 22.61
C SER A 845 -18.60 -22.00 23.80
N THR A 846 -19.12 -21.00 24.53
CA THR A 846 -20.13 -21.22 25.57
C THR A 846 -21.42 -21.81 25.02
N ILE A 847 -22.23 -22.46 25.87
CA ILE A 847 -23.49 -23.12 25.49
C ILE A 847 -24.45 -22.17 24.74
N GLU A 848 -24.48 -20.88 25.12
CA GLU A 848 -25.33 -19.88 24.46
C GLU A 848 -24.83 -19.49 23.06
N MET A 849 -23.52 -19.29 22.90
CA MET A 849 -22.90 -19.02 21.59
C MET A 849 -22.96 -20.25 20.67
N SER A 850 -22.62 -21.43 21.19
CA SER A 850 -22.73 -22.72 20.49
C SER A 850 -24.16 -22.97 20.01
N ARG A 851 -25.17 -22.68 20.85
CA ARG A 851 -26.58 -22.69 20.46
C ARG A 851 -26.91 -21.67 19.37
N ARG A 852 -26.47 -20.42 19.47
CA ARG A 852 -26.71 -19.40 18.44
C ARG A 852 -26.11 -19.80 17.08
N VAL A 853 -24.95 -20.45 17.07
CA VAL A 853 -24.34 -20.97 15.83
C VAL A 853 -24.98 -22.29 15.37
N GLN A 854 -25.67 -23.03 16.25
CA GLN A 854 -26.52 -24.18 15.87
C GLN A 854 -27.94 -23.77 15.41
N GLU A 855 -28.41 -22.57 15.79
CA GLU A 855 -29.64 -21.97 15.27
C GLU A 855 -29.41 -21.20 13.95
N PHE A 856 -28.15 -21.11 13.50
CA PHE A 856 -27.71 -20.43 12.29
C PHE A 856 -27.22 -21.38 11.18
N VAL A 857 -26.69 -22.56 11.55
CA VAL A 857 -26.19 -23.62 10.65
C VAL A 857 -27.20 -24.77 10.57
#